data_AF-A0A954NGD9-F1
#
_entry.id   AF-A0A954NGD9-F1
#
_cell.length_a   1.000
_cell.length_b   1.000
_cell.length_c   1.000
_cell.angle_alpha   90.00
_cell.angle_beta   90.00
_cell.angle_gamma   90.00
#
_symmetry.space_group_name_H-M   'P 1'
#
loop_
_entity.id
_entity.type
_entity.pdbx_description
1 polymer ?
#
loop_
_entity_poly.entity_id
_entity_poly.type
_entity_poly.pdbx_seq_one_letter_code
_entity_poly.pdbx_strand_id
1 'polypeptide(L)'
;MHEFNPTRVAVGTRWCSLSRIVLAACAWTILSQVAPASDDPEPTGTVRLDREMHHLRSGAAREWDSFPVDAEANQWRYAVPKLDTSHAWTLVVRQQDVRQRWSVRWDGGEIGTLNQDENDLWSVFEIPNDRLDGEEHEIAIAPAGEHRDSDDIRVGEARLIPRSVADYLASGEIEITVSDSEGEPIPSRLTIVDSTGALVPLHSAEPRNLTALRAGTVYTGTGRVTLRLPVGEYQIHAGRGFEYSLASTRIDVQAPSGSSSARASDQAVHLRITRQVDTTGWVACDPHVHTLTDSGHGDATINERMVTLAGEGIELPIATDHNVQVDQRPYAMELDLDRFFTPVVGNEVTTPVGHFNIFPVTPDGPLPNHRLEHWEPILESIRRTTGAPIVILNHARDLHSGVRPFGPRHFNEAVGANVDGWPMTFDGMEIINSSATQSQPLQLTHDWMTLLNRGLRITPVGSSDSHDVLRHFVGQGRTYIACDDSDVGKIPVRSAVEAFLAGRVRVSYGLLVALEIDGHTSGEIVTPGAESTLEVRVLAPDWIEANEVSIYANGQLVRTISVTSDARPEPGVAFSVELPMPRLEHDAHIVAIATGPGITAPYWRTAKPYQAVSTHWEPGVFGVSGAIWLDIDGDGTAQSAKAYADLIWEKADGDWRAAILAAGDYDRATAAFVAELVHEHTGVLTNAEQEAALSTASPSVREGFIAYRRGAEAVIRAQIEQRE
;
A
#
# COMPACT_ATOMS: atom_id res chain seq x y z
N MET A 1 -60.07 -42.00 28.27
CA MET A 1 -59.47 -42.57 29.49
C MET A 1 -58.45 -41.53 29.95
N HIS A 2 -58.82 -40.58 30.81
CA HIS A 2 -58.65 -40.61 32.29
C HIS A 2 -57.22 -41.08 32.66
N GLU A 3 -56.35 -40.34 33.36
CA GLU A 3 -56.57 -39.37 34.44
C GLU A 3 -55.28 -38.57 34.81
N PHE A 4 -55.47 -37.27 35.12
CA PHE A 4 -54.84 -36.39 36.15
C PHE A 4 -53.32 -36.30 36.43
N ASN A 5 -52.73 -35.12 36.09
CA ASN A 5 -52.10 -34.01 36.89
C ASN A 5 -51.46 -34.30 38.29
N PRO A 6 -50.59 -33.43 38.89
CA PRO A 6 -49.82 -32.21 38.47
C PRO A 6 -48.30 -32.28 38.87
N THR A 7 -47.36 -31.35 38.66
CA THR A 7 -47.28 -29.92 39.06
C THR A 7 -45.94 -29.29 38.59
N ARG A 8 -45.99 -28.05 38.07
CA ARG A 8 -45.12 -26.85 38.29
C ARG A 8 -43.60 -26.92 37.97
N VAL A 9 -42.91 -25.93 37.37
CA VAL A 9 -43.16 -24.49 37.10
C VAL A 9 -42.23 -24.02 35.94
N ALA A 10 -42.74 -23.01 35.21
CA ALA A 10 -42.19 -22.00 34.29
C ALA A 10 -40.66 -21.85 34.13
N VAL A 11 -40.12 -21.36 33.01
CA VAL A 11 -40.47 -20.12 32.28
C VAL A 11 -40.08 -20.25 30.80
N GLY A 12 -41.01 -19.85 29.91
CA GLY A 12 -40.78 -19.75 28.48
C GLY A 12 -40.57 -18.31 28.04
N THR A 13 -39.85 -18.13 26.93
CA THR A 13 -39.99 -16.95 26.08
C THR A 13 -39.76 -17.40 24.64
N ARG A 14 -40.71 -17.16 23.73
CA ARG A 14 -40.46 -16.78 22.33
C ARG A 14 -41.78 -16.40 21.62
N TRP A 15 -41.75 -15.17 21.08
CA TRP A 15 -42.23 -14.73 19.75
C TRP A 15 -43.53 -13.93 19.58
N CYS A 16 -43.32 -12.83 18.83
CA CYS A 16 -44.20 -12.03 17.97
C CYS A 16 -45.21 -11.06 18.59
N SER A 17 -45.01 -9.76 18.34
CA SER A 17 -45.83 -9.04 17.35
C SER A 17 -45.49 -7.54 17.21
N LEU A 18 -45.54 -7.10 15.94
CA LEU A 18 -46.12 -5.86 15.41
C LEU A 18 -45.54 -4.47 15.76
N SER A 19 -45.03 -3.87 14.69
CA SER A 19 -44.68 -2.49 14.40
C SER A 19 -45.75 -1.44 14.76
N ARG A 20 -45.31 -0.30 15.33
CA ARG A 20 -45.69 1.07 14.93
C ARG A 20 -44.85 2.13 15.68
N ILE A 21 -43.98 2.79 14.92
CA ILE A 21 -43.77 4.24 14.81
C ILE A 21 -43.90 5.07 16.11
N VAL A 22 -42.77 5.59 16.61
CA VAL A 22 -42.60 7.00 17.01
C VAL A 22 -41.16 7.44 16.70
N LEU A 23 -41.03 8.59 16.05
CA LEU A 23 -39.82 9.31 15.68
C LEU A 23 -39.04 9.83 16.89
N ALA A 24 -37.70 9.79 16.82
CA ALA A 24 -36.84 10.83 17.34
C ALA A 24 -35.50 10.78 16.60
N ALA A 25 -35.41 11.55 15.52
CA ALA A 25 -34.17 11.85 14.82
C ALA A 25 -33.29 12.73 15.72
N CYS A 26 -32.08 12.26 16.01
CA CYS A 26 -30.95 13.13 16.36
C CYS A 26 -29.94 13.02 15.22
N ALA A 27 -30.30 13.62 14.07
CA ALA A 27 -29.35 13.93 13.04
C ALA A 27 -28.53 15.12 13.54
N TRP A 28 -27.26 14.89 13.88
CA TRP A 28 -26.29 15.98 13.85
C TRP A 28 -26.02 16.29 12.39
N THR A 29 -26.86 17.14 11.81
CA THR A 29 -26.53 17.89 10.60
C THR A 29 -25.37 18.81 10.95
N ILE A 30 -24.15 18.37 10.66
CA ILE A 30 -23.11 19.31 10.25
C ILE A 30 -23.67 19.93 8.97
N LEU A 31 -24.24 21.13 9.08
CA LEU A 31 -24.39 21.98 7.92
C LEU A 31 -22.97 22.27 7.45
N SER A 32 -22.48 21.49 6.49
CA SER A 32 -21.60 22.04 5.47
C SER A 32 -22.42 23.16 4.83
N GLN A 33 -22.13 24.40 5.22
CA GLN A 33 -22.37 25.49 4.31
C GLN A 33 -21.47 25.18 3.12
N VAL A 34 -22.03 24.53 2.11
CA VAL A 34 -21.53 24.64 0.75
C VAL A 34 -21.69 26.12 0.44
N ALA A 35 -20.64 26.88 0.74
CA ALA A 35 -20.46 28.17 0.10
C ALA A 35 -20.58 27.88 -1.41
N PRO A 36 -21.33 28.70 -2.18
CA PRO A 36 -21.23 28.61 -3.63
C PRO A 36 -19.74 28.63 -3.97
N ALA A 37 -19.29 27.73 -4.85
CA ALA A 37 -17.93 27.73 -5.36
C ALA A 37 -17.52 29.19 -5.57
N SER A 38 -16.58 29.68 -4.75
CA SER A 38 -15.99 30.98 -4.99
C SER A 38 -15.40 30.84 -6.38
N ASP A 39 -15.94 31.58 -7.35
CA ASP A 39 -15.29 31.74 -8.63
C ASP A 39 -13.93 32.36 -8.31
N ASP A 40 -12.90 31.52 -8.20
CA ASP A 40 -11.52 31.97 -8.12
C ASP A 40 -11.33 33.03 -9.22
N PRO A 41 -10.65 34.15 -8.93
CA PRO A 41 -10.55 35.26 -9.87
C PRO A 41 -9.93 34.81 -11.19
N GLU A 42 -10.78 34.52 -12.18
CA GLU A 42 -10.32 34.07 -13.48
C GLU A 42 -9.67 35.24 -14.25
N PRO A 43 -8.60 34.97 -15.02
CA PRO A 43 -8.01 35.97 -15.90
C PRO A 43 -9.05 36.59 -16.83
N THR A 44 -9.01 37.90 -16.99
CA THR A 44 -9.87 38.62 -17.96
C THR A 44 -9.76 37.98 -19.34
N GLY A 45 -10.90 37.66 -19.96
CA GLY A 45 -10.96 37.01 -21.27
C GLY A 45 -10.99 35.47 -21.23
N THR A 46 -11.06 34.86 -20.04
CA THR A 46 -11.28 33.41 -19.90
C THR A 46 -12.58 33.00 -20.57
N VAL A 47 -12.53 31.95 -21.40
CA VAL A 47 -13.69 31.33 -22.03
C VAL A 47 -13.99 30.03 -21.31
N ARG A 48 -15.11 29.98 -20.59
CA ARG A 48 -15.59 28.75 -19.95
C ARG A 48 -16.28 27.88 -20.99
N LEU A 49 -15.77 26.67 -21.18
CA LEU A 49 -16.29 25.71 -22.12
C LEU A 49 -17.32 24.83 -21.42
N ASP A 50 -16.91 24.23 -20.31
CA ASP A 50 -17.69 23.23 -19.60
C ASP A 50 -17.71 23.54 -18.10
N ARG A 51 -18.81 23.20 -17.45
CA ARG A 51 -19.01 23.39 -16.01
C ARG A 51 -19.27 22.08 -15.27
N GLU A 52 -19.39 20.99 -16.01
CA GLU A 52 -19.72 19.68 -15.45
C GLU A 52 -18.55 18.73 -15.67
N MET A 53 -18.47 17.71 -14.83
CA MET A 53 -17.56 16.59 -15.00
C MET A 53 -18.31 15.47 -15.72
N HIS A 54 -17.72 14.95 -16.78
CA HIS A 54 -18.29 13.91 -17.63
C HIS A 54 -17.63 12.56 -17.39
N HIS A 55 -18.45 11.53 -17.20
CA HIS A 55 -17.97 10.15 -17.07
C HIS A 55 -17.70 9.54 -18.45
N LEU A 56 -16.42 9.25 -18.74
CA LEU A 56 -15.99 8.57 -19.95
C LEU A 56 -15.52 7.14 -19.66
N ARG A 57 -15.71 6.23 -20.62
CA ARG A 57 -15.18 4.86 -20.55
C ARG A 57 -14.52 4.43 -21.86
N SER A 58 -13.30 3.89 -21.78
CA SER A 58 -12.58 3.39 -22.97
C SER A 58 -12.97 1.95 -23.38
N GLY A 59 -13.37 1.12 -22.43
CA GLY A 59 -13.67 -0.31 -22.63
C GLY A 59 -15.14 -0.67 -22.38
N ALA A 60 -15.40 -1.97 -22.29
CA ALA A 60 -16.76 -2.49 -22.10
C ALA A 60 -17.19 -2.59 -20.63
N ALA A 61 -16.24 -2.79 -19.72
CA ALA A 61 -16.50 -3.08 -18.31
C ALA A 61 -16.41 -1.81 -17.46
N ARG A 62 -17.25 -1.73 -16.42
CA ARG A 62 -17.09 -0.74 -15.36
C ARG A 62 -15.95 -1.17 -14.42
N GLU A 63 -15.07 -0.25 -14.07
CA GLU A 63 -13.97 -0.48 -13.13
C GLU A 63 -14.41 -0.39 -11.66
N TRP A 64 -15.17 0.64 -11.27
CA TRP A 64 -15.51 0.89 -9.86
C TRP A 64 -16.97 1.23 -9.65
N ASP A 65 -17.53 0.83 -8.51
CA ASP A 65 -18.92 1.13 -8.11
C ASP A 65 -19.15 2.63 -7.83
N SER A 66 -18.07 3.40 -7.65
CA SER A 66 -18.12 4.86 -7.62
C SER A 66 -18.49 5.48 -8.97
N PHE A 67 -18.40 4.72 -10.06
CA PHE A 67 -18.89 5.13 -11.38
C PHE A 67 -20.31 4.60 -11.64
N PRO A 68 -21.14 5.39 -12.36
CA PRO A 68 -22.36 4.87 -12.97
C PRO A 68 -22.10 3.61 -13.80
N VAL A 69 -23.11 2.73 -13.87
CA VAL A 69 -23.06 1.50 -14.68
C VAL A 69 -22.78 1.85 -16.15
N ASP A 70 -23.53 2.82 -16.67
CA ASP A 70 -23.40 3.31 -18.03
C ASP A 70 -22.55 4.58 -18.04
N ALA A 71 -21.50 4.59 -18.87
CA ALA A 71 -20.73 5.80 -19.12
C ALA A 71 -21.50 6.73 -20.06
N GLU A 72 -21.27 8.04 -19.93
CA GLU A 72 -21.93 9.03 -20.79
C GLU A 72 -21.44 8.93 -22.23
N ALA A 73 -20.13 8.71 -22.41
CA ALA A 73 -19.50 8.55 -23.71
C ALA A 73 -18.16 7.80 -23.60
N ASN A 74 -17.52 7.56 -24.75
CA ASN A 74 -16.14 7.06 -24.83
C ASN A 74 -15.11 8.15 -25.19
N GLN A 75 -15.57 9.39 -25.38
CA GLN A 75 -14.75 10.56 -25.64
C GLN A 75 -15.56 11.81 -25.28
N TRP A 76 -14.88 12.86 -24.87
CA TRP A 76 -15.47 14.19 -24.68
C TRP A 76 -15.10 15.08 -25.86
N ARG A 77 -16.04 15.88 -26.36
CA ARG A 77 -15.85 16.79 -27.50
C ARG A 77 -16.52 18.11 -27.20
N TYR A 78 -15.85 19.20 -27.56
CA TYR A 78 -16.37 20.55 -27.37
C TYR A 78 -16.04 21.45 -28.55
N ALA A 79 -17.06 22.12 -29.10
CA ALA A 79 -16.91 23.09 -30.18
C ALA A 79 -16.53 24.47 -29.61
N VAL A 80 -15.43 25.02 -30.09
CA VAL A 80 -14.89 26.31 -29.66
C VAL A 80 -15.03 27.31 -30.80
N PRO A 81 -15.63 28.50 -30.58
CA PRO A 81 -15.68 29.54 -31.60
C PRO A 81 -14.28 30.09 -31.90
N LYS A 82 -14.15 30.84 -33.00
CA LYS A 82 -12.93 31.58 -33.35
C LYS A 82 -12.31 32.29 -32.13
N LEU A 83 -11.02 32.06 -31.93
CA LEU A 83 -10.24 32.68 -30.86
C LEU A 83 -9.46 33.91 -31.38
N ASP A 84 -9.11 34.80 -30.47
CA ASP A 84 -8.21 35.92 -30.76
C ASP A 84 -6.79 35.39 -30.97
N THR A 85 -6.19 35.69 -32.12
CA THR A 85 -4.84 35.24 -32.50
C THR A 85 -3.73 36.21 -32.05
N SER A 86 -4.08 37.30 -31.37
CA SER A 86 -3.11 38.29 -30.86
C SER A 86 -2.36 37.84 -29.61
N HIS A 87 -2.77 36.73 -28.99
CA HIS A 87 -2.14 36.16 -27.80
C HIS A 87 -2.21 34.62 -27.81
N ALA A 88 -1.39 33.99 -26.97
CA ALA A 88 -1.43 32.54 -26.76
C ALA A 88 -2.66 32.11 -25.96
N TRP A 89 -2.99 30.83 -26.02
CA TRP A 89 -4.10 30.22 -25.29
C TRP A 89 -3.67 28.95 -24.54
N THR A 90 -4.25 28.77 -23.36
CA THR A 90 -4.06 27.57 -22.53
C THR A 90 -5.41 26.91 -22.27
N LEU A 91 -5.52 25.62 -22.58
CA LEU A 91 -6.62 24.78 -22.13
C LEU A 91 -6.33 24.29 -20.70
N VAL A 92 -7.27 24.50 -19.80
CA VAL A 92 -7.27 23.94 -18.45
C VAL A 92 -8.46 23.00 -18.34
N VAL A 93 -8.24 21.77 -17.89
CA VAL A 93 -9.28 20.74 -17.76
C VAL A 93 -9.09 19.96 -16.46
N ARG A 94 -10.17 19.66 -15.76
CA ARG A 94 -10.14 18.81 -14.57
C ARG A 94 -10.21 17.34 -15.00
N GLN A 95 -9.49 16.49 -14.30
CA GLN A 95 -9.51 15.04 -14.50
C GLN A 95 -9.60 14.28 -13.16
N GLN A 96 -10.13 13.07 -13.20
CA GLN A 96 -10.15 12.12 -12.08
C GLN A 96 -10.01 10.69 -12.60
N ASP A 97 -9.37 9.83 -11.80
CA ASP A 97 -9.32 8.38 -12.01
C ASP A 97 -8.68 7.94 -13.35
N VAL A 98 -7.70 8.69 -13.87
CA VAL A 98 -7.06 8.36 -15.17
C VAL A 98 -5.98 7.30 -15.01
N ARG A 99 -6.26 6.05 -15.39
CA ARG A 99 -5.28 4.93 -15.31
C ARG A 99 -4.54 4.68 -16.61
N GLN A 100 -5.23 4.80 -17.74
CA GLN A 100 -4.69 4.59 -19.09
C GLN A 100 -4.40 5.92 -19.79
N ARG A 101 -3.80 5.86 -20.98
CA ARG A 101 -3.41 7.07 -21.72
C ARG A 101 -4.62 7.66 -22.46
N TRP A 102 -4.99 8.90 -22.14
CA TRP A 102 -6.00 9.67 -22.86
C TRP A 102 -5.38 10.86 -23.60
N SER A 103 -5.65 10.97 -24.89
CA SER A 103 -5.14 12.02 -25.80
C SER A 103 -6.05 13.25 -25.72
N VAL A 104 -5.44 14.42 -25.55
CA VAL A 104 -6.10 15.72 -25.66
C VAL A 104 -5.76 16.31 -27.02
N ARG A 105 -6.77 16.66 -27.80
CA ARG A 105 -6.63 17.05 -29.21
C ARG A 105 -7.28 18.40 -29.48
N TRP A 106 -6.64 19.17 -30.35
CA TRP A 106 -7.12 20.43 -30.92
C TRP A 106 -7.21 20.27 -32.44
N ASP A 107 -8.41 20.40 -33.00
CA ASP A 107 -8.71 20.19 -34.43
C ASP A 107 -8.17 18.85 -34.96
N GLY A 108 -8.33 17.80 -34.14
CA GLY A 108 -7.87 16.44 -34.43
C GLY A 108 -6.37 16.20 -34.20
N GLY A 109 -5.56 17.23 -34.01
CA GLY A 109 -4.14 17.09 -33.68
C GLY A 109 -3.90 16.97 -32.17
N GLU A 110 -3.12 15.98 -31.73
CA GLU A 110 -2.75 15.84 -30.31
C GLU A 110 -1.94 17.06 -29.84
N ILE A 111 -2.35 17.64 -28.71
CA ILE A 111 -1.66 18.72 -28.01
C ILE A 111 -1.07 18.25 -26.67
N GLY A 112 -1.44 17.04 -26.22
CA GLY A 112 -0.90 16.39 -25.04
C GLY A 112 -1.72 15.19 -24.62
N THR A 113 -1.44 14.66 -23.43
CA THR A 113 -2.21 13.60 -22.79
C THR A 113 -2.61 14.03 -21.40
N LEU A 114 -3.75 13.53 -20.91
CA LEU A 114 -4.07 13.62 -19.49
C LEU A 114 -2.96 12.98 -18.65
N ASN A 115 -2.81 13.46 -17.42
CA ASN A 115 -1.88 12.84 -16.47
C ASN A 115 -2.41 11.43 -16.15
N GLN A 116 -1.56 10.40 -16.22
CA GLN A 116 -1.95 9.05 -15.78
C GLN A 116 -1.85 8.99 -14.26
N ASP A 117 -2.87 9.54 -13.61
CA ASP A 117 -2.96 9.67 -12.18
C ASP A 117 -4.44 9.66 -11.77
N GLU A 118 -4.76 8.82 -10.80
CA GLU A 118 -6.13 8.64 -10.34
C GLU A 118 -6.63 9.76 -9.41
N ASN A 119 -5.76 10.68 -8.97
CA ASN A 119 -6.15 11.82 -8.15
C ASN A 119 -7.04 12.81 -8.93
N ASP A 120 -7.82 13.55 -8.16
CA ASP A 120 -8.54 14.71 -8.67
C ASP A 120 -7.54 15.86 -8.88
N LEU A 121 -7.37 16.26 -10.14
CA LEU A 121 -6.36 17.26 -10.50
C LEU A 121 -6.75 18.07 -11.74
N TRP A 122 -6.11 19.23 -11.87
CA TRP A 122 -6.19 20.09 -13.03
C TRP A 122 -4.99 19.88 -13.97
N SER A 123 -5.30 19.61 -15.24
CA SER A 123 -4.34 19.46 -16.34
C SER A 123 -4.34 20.70 -17.23
N VAL A 124 -3.16 21.07 -17.74
CA VAL A 124 -2.97 22.27 -18.59
C VAL A 124 -2.27 21.93 -19.89
N PHE A 125 -2.75 22.51 -21.00
CA PHE A 125 -2.23 22.28 -22.34
C PHE A 125 -2.11 23.60 -23.10
N GLU A 126 -0.98 23.78 -23.77
CA GLU A 126 -0.78 24.93 -24.67
C GLU A 126 -1.48 24.68 -26.01
N ILE A 127 -2.27 25.65 -26.48
CA ILE A 127 -2.86 25.59 -27.82
C ILE A 127 -1.84 26.14 -28.82
N PRO A 128 -1.45 25.38 -29.86
CA PRO A 128 -0.49 25.85 -30.84
C PRO A 128 -1.01 27.08 -31.60
N ASN A 129 -0.24 28.18 -31.56
CA ASN A 129 -0.63 29.45 -32.20
C ASN A 129 -0.87 29.31 -33.72
N ASP A 130 -0.17 28.38 -34.39
CA ASP A 130 -0.33 28.09 -35.82
C ASP A 130 -1.61 27.31 -36.15
N ARG A 131 -2.43 26.97 -35.14
CA ARG A 131 -3.71 26.25 -35.27
C ARG A 131 -4.91 27.07 -34.80
N LEU A 132 -4.77 28.39 -34.69
CA LEU A 132 -5.85 29.32 -34.25
C LEU A 132 -6.57 30.04 -35.40
N ASP A 133 -6.13 29.89 -36.66
CA ASP A 133 -6.65 30.65 -37.81
C ASP A 133 -8.05 30.19 -38.30
N GLY A 134 -8.67 29.24 -37.60
CA GLY A 134 -9.99 28.68 -37.92
C GLY A 134 -11.16 29.58 -37.51
N GLU A 135 -12.30 29.43 -38.17
CA GLU A 135 -13.55 30.09 -37.76
C GLU A 135 -14.27 29.32 -36.63
N GLU A 136 -14.03 28.02 -36.55
CA GLU A 136 -14.48 27.11 -35.50
C GLU A 136 -13.36 26.09 -35.23
N HIS A 137 -13.26 25.67 -33.98
CA HIS A 137 -12.29 24.69 -33.51
C HIS A 137 -12.99 23.59 -32.70
N GLU A 138 -12.32 22.47 -32.52
CA GLU A 138 -12.79 21.37 -31.67
C GLU A 138 -11.70 20.94 -30.68
N ILE A 139 -12.10 20.80 -29.41
CA ILE A 139 -11.32 20.06 -28.42
C ILE A 139 -11.91 18.65 -28.31
N ALA A 140 -11.05 17.63 -28.29
CA ALA A 140 -11.45 16.27 -28.01
C ALA A 140 -10.53 15.60 -26.98
N ILE A 141 -11.12 14.86 -26.05
CA ILE A 141 -10.43 13.98 -25.11
C ILE A 141 -10.88 12.55 -25.40
N ALA A 142 -9.96 11.68 -25.78
CA ALA A 142 -10.27 10.31 -26.19
C ALA A 142 -9.15 9.32 -25.82
N PRO A 143 -9.47 8.01 -25.71
CA PRO A 143 -8.47 6.96 -25.51
C PRO A 143 -7.34 7.04 -26.55
N ALA A 144 -6.09 6.82 -26.10
CA ALA A 144 -4.91 6.90 -26.95
C ALA A 144 -4.27 5.52 -27.10
N GLY A 145 -4.33 4.96 -28.32
CA GLY A 145 -3.82 3.62 -28.60
C GLY A 145 -4.79 2.52 -28.14
N GLU A 146 -4.28 1.29 -28.04
CA GLU A 146 -5.06 0.15 -27.55
C GLU A 146 -4.95 0.08 -26.02
N HIS A 147 -6.07 0.30 -25.33
CA HIS A 147 -6.14 0.06 -23.89
C HIS A 147 -6.25 -1.44 -23.64
N ARG A 148 -5.40 -1.97 -22.74
CA ARG A 148 -5.43 -3.40 -22.37
C ARG A 148 -6.72 -3.77 -21.63
N ASP A 149 -7.19 -2.85 -20.80
CA ASP A 149 -8.39 -2.99 -19.97
C ASP A 149 -9.29 -1.76 -20.13
N SER A 150 -10.52 -1.83 -19.61
CA SER A 150 -11.39 -0.65 -19.51
C SER A 150 -10.78 0.39 -18.57
N ASP A 151 -10.99 1.67 -18.86
CA ASP A 151 -10.60 2.80 -18.01
C ASP A 151 -11.81 3.74 -17.90
N ASP A 152 -12.31 3.93 -16.68
CA ASP A 152 -13.39 4.84 -16.31
C ASP A 152 -12.78 6.11 -15.73
N ILE A 153 -12.99 7.24 -16.41
CA ILE A 153 -12.44 8.53 -16.00
C ILE A 153 -13.55 9.56 -15.86
N ARG A 154 -13.28 10.64 -15.11
CA ARG A 154 -14.07 11.88 -15.22
C ARG A 154 -13.22 13.00 -15.77
N VAL A 155 -13.77 13.74 -16.73
CA VAL A 155 -13.12 14.93 -17.30
C VAL A 155 -14.13 16.04 -17.53
N GLY A 156 -13.71 17.29 -17.38
CA GLY A 156 -14.62 18.41 -17.60
C GLY A 156 -14.17 19.69 -16.90
N GLU A 157 -15.15 20.52 -16.56
CA GLU A 157 -14.92 21.85 -15.97
C GLU A 157 -13.89 22.68 -16.77
N ALA A 158 -13.89 22.50 -18.10
CA ALA A 158 -12.84 22.97 -18.98
C ALA A 158 -12.94 24.47 -19.28
N ARG A 159 -11.80 25.13 -19.37
CA ARG A 159 -11.68 26.56 -19.67
C ARG A 159 -10.48 26.87 -20.56
N LEU A 160 -10.62 27.91 -21.38
CA LEU A 160 -9.53 28.49 -22.17
C LEU A 160 -9.08 29.80 -21.54
N ILE A 161 -7.80 29.89 -21.23
CA ILE A 161 -7.14 31.05 -20.64
C ILE A 161 -6.38 31.80 -21.74
N PRO A 162 -6.55 33.13 -21.91
CA PRO A 162 -5.92 33.92 -22.97
C PRO A 162 -4.45 34.24 -22.69
N ARG A 163 -3.65 33.24 -22.30
CA ARG A 163 -2.21 33.33 -22.00
C ARG A 163 -1.52 32.01 -22.32
N SER A 164 -0.19 32.05 -22.44
CA SER A 164 0.64 30.84 -22.51
C SER A 164 0.57 30.07 -21.18
N VAL A 165 0.88 28.77 -21.20
CA VAL A 165 0.95 27.94 -19.98
C VAL A 165 1.94 28.55 -18.98
N ALA A 166 3.11 29.00 -19.48
CA ALA A 166 4.14 29.62 -18.66
C ALA A 166 3.63 30.88 -17.95
N ASP A 167 2.93 31.78 -18.65
CA ASP A 167 2.39 33.02 -18.07
C ASP A 167 1.20 32.77 -17.13
N TYR A 168 0.41 31.73 -17.39
CA TYR A 168 -0.69 31.32 -16.51
C TYR A 168 -0.14 30.81 -15.17
N LEU A 169 0.81 29.88 -15.21
CA LEU A 169 1.44 29.34 -14.01
C LEU A 169 2.30 30.38 -13.28
N ALA A 170 2.89 31.34 -13.98
CA ALA A 170 3.67 32.42 -13.38
C ALA A 170 2.85 33.64 -12.94
N SER A 171 1.51 33.53 -12.88
CA SER A 171 0.66 34.65 -12.49
C SER A 171 0.67 34.94 -10.98
N GLY A 172 1.05 33.96 -10.16
CA GLY A 172 1.34 34.09 -8.72
C GLY A 172 2.67 33.43 -8.36
N GLU A 173 3.22 33.80 -7.21
CA GLU A 173 4.46 33.23 -6.66
C GLU A 173 4.38 33.17 -5.13
N ILE A 174 4.78 32.05 -4.53
CA ILE A 174 4.83 31.86 -3.08
C ILE A 174 6.16 31.23 -2.67
N GLU A 175 6.70 31.66 -1.54
CA GLU A 175 7.85 31.01 -0.90
C GLU A 175 7.34 30.13 0.26
N ILE A 176 7.74 28.87 0.29
CA ILE A 176 7.36 27.92 1.34
C ILE A 176 8.61 27.42 2.04
N THR A 177 8.61 27.46 3.37
CA THR A 177 9.58 26.77 4.22
C THR A 177 8.87 25.78 5.13
N VAL A 178 9.31 24.53 5.12
CA VAL A 178 8.91 23.47 6.04
C VAL A 178 10.04 23.22 7.02
N SER A 179 9.72 23.24 8.30
CA SER A 179 10.69 23.06 9.39
C SER A 179 10.24 21.98 10.37
N ASP A 180 11.19 21.39 11.09
CA ASP A 180 10.95 20.43 12.16
C ASP A 180 10.54 21.13 13.49
N SER A 181 10.48 20.38 14.60
CA SER A 181 10.17 20.93 15.92
C SER A 181 11.26 21.84 16.50
N GLU A 182 12.50 21.77 16.00
CA GLU A 182 13.62 22.64 16.41
C GLU A 182 13.67 23.94 15.58
N GLY A 183 12.96 23.96 14.44
CA GLY A 183 12.90 25.10 13.53
C GLY A 183 13.88 25.01 12.37
N GLU A 184 14.58 23.89 12.23
CA GLU A 184 15.48 23.64 11.12
C GLU A 184 14.70 23.21 9.88
N PRO A 185 15.03 23.74 8.68
CA PRO A 185 14.42 23.28 7.44
C PRO A 185 14.67 21.80 7.20
N ILE A 186 13.64 21.07 6.80
CA ILE A 186 13.69 19.61 6.67
C ILE A 186 13.08 19.16 5.34
N PRO A 187 13.67 18.17 4.63
CA PRO A 187 13.05 17.63 3.44
C PRO A 187 11.62 17.18 3.70
N SER A 188 10.71 17.46 2.77
CA SER A 188 9.28 17.27 2.99
C SER A 188 8.53 17.17 1.67
N ARG A 189 7.32 16.59 1.74
CA ARG A 189 6.32 16.70 0.70
C ARG A 189 5.33 17.82 1.00
N LEU A 190 5.02 18.59 -0.02
CA LEU A 190 3.93 19.55 -0.08
C LEU A 190 2.81 19.01 -0.98
N THR A 191 1.57 19.19 -0.53
CA THR A 191 0.36 18.93 -1.33
C THR A 191 -0.49 20.20 -1.37
N ILE A 192 -0.75 20.71 -2.57
CA ILE A 192 -1.45 21.97 -2.82
C ILE A 192 -2.70 21.65 -3.62
N VAL A 193 -3.85 21.99 -3.03
CA VAL A 193 -5.17 21.81 -3.63
C VAL A 193 -5.93 23.12 -3.66
N ASP A 194 -6.83 23.25 -4.64
CA ASP A 194 -7.77 24.37 -4.71
C ASP A 194 -8.93 24.22 -3.70
N SER A 195 -9.88 25.14 -3.75
CA SER A 195 -11.10 25.14 -2.93
C SER A 195 -11.99 23.90 -3.12
N THR A 196 -11.84 23.17 -4.23
CA THR A 196 -12.56 21.92 -4.51
C THR A 196 -11.83 20.68 -3.99
N GLY A 197 -10.57 20.82 -3.56
CA GLY A 197 -9.70 19.72 -3.15
C GLY A 197 -8.92 19.08 -4.31
N ALA A 198 -8.98 19.65 -5.52
CA ALA A 198 -8.24 19.16 -6.68
C ALA A 198 -6.78 19.66 -6.67
N LEU A 199 -5.84 18.78 -7.03
CA LEU A 199 -4.43 19.13 -7.18
C LEU A 199 -4.23 20.14 -8.33
N VAL A 200 -3.41 21.14 -8.10
CA VAL A 200 -3.30 22.31 -9.01
C VAL A 200 -2.03 22.28 -9.86
N PRO A 201 -2.08 22.70 -11.13
CA PRO A 201 -0.88 22.81 -11.94
C PRO A 201 0.02 23.89 -11.35
N LEU A 202 1.30 23.59 -11.24
CA LEU A 202 2.28 24.48 -10.64
C LEU A 202 3.65 24.28 -11.26
N HIS A 203 4.55 25.21 -11.00
CA HIS A 203 5.95 25.16 -11.39
C HIS A 203 6.82 25.57 -10.21
N SER A 204 8.07 25.12 -10.17
CA SER A 204 9.05 25.57 -9.17
C SER A 204 10.09 26.49 -9.81
N ALA A 205 10.51 27.51 -9.08
CA ALA A 205 11.66 28.33 -9.48
C ALA A 205 13.01 27.71 -9.07
N GLU A 206 12.99 26.60 -8.33
CA GLU A 206 14.19 25.90 -7.84
C GLU A 206 14.87 25.07 -8.94
N PRO A 207 16.16 24.74 -8.77
CA PRO A 207 16.83 23.75 -9.61
C PRO A 207 16.09 22.40 -9.59
N ARG A 208 15.85 21.84 -10.78
CA ARG A 208 15.11 20.57 -10.95
C ARG A 208 15.69 19.37 -10.19
N ASN A 209 16.95 19.43 -9.74
CA ASN A 209 17.59 18.34 -9.02
C ASN A 209 17.31 18.33 -7.51
N LEU A 210 16.79 19.43 -6.94
CA LEU A 210 16.45 19.52 -5.51
C LEU A 210 14.95 19.43 -5.23
N THR A 211 14.14 19.26 -6.28
CA THR A 211 12.69 19.15 -6.19
C THR A 211 12.15 18.07 -7.11
N ALA A 212 11.15 17.31 -6.66
CA ALA A 212 10.33 16.46 -7.52
C ALA A 212 8.91 17.06 -7.59
N LEU A 213 8.38 17.25 -8.80
CA LEU A 213 7.20 18.09 -9.01
C LEU A 213 6.19 17.45 -9.96
N ARG A 214 4.93 17.36 -9.53
CA ARG A 214 3.75 16.98 -10.32
C ARG A 214 2.61 17.95 -9.96
N ALA A 215 1.44 17.81 -10.60
CA ALA A 215 0.28 18.63 -10.27
C ALA A 215 -0.01 18.56 -8.76
N GLY A 216 -0.02 19.72 -8.11
CA GLY A 216 -0.28 19.90 -6.69
C GLY A 216 0.69 19.21 -5.75
N THR A 217 1.76 18.57 -6.22
CA THR A 217 2.67 17.79 -5.38
C THR A 217 4.10 18.21 -5.62
N VAL A 218 4.78 18.58 -4.53
CA VAL A 218 6.17 19.04 -4.56
C VAL A 218 6.94 18.40 -3.42
N TYR A 219 8.00 17.69 -3.74
CA TYR A 219 9.01 17.32 -2.76
C TYR A 219 10.13 18.34 -2.79
N THR A 220 10.62 18.75 -1.62
CA THR A 220 11.79 19.61 -1.47
C THR A 220 12.86 18.88 -0.67
N GLY A 221 14.09 18.84 -1.19
CA GLY A 221 15.25 18.25 -0.51
C GLY A 221 15.82 19.14 0.60
N THR A 222 15.44 20.42 0.64
CA THR A 222 16.01 21.43 1.56
C THR A 222 15.01 21.94 2.58
N GLY A 223 13.74 21.52 2.47
CA GLY A 223 12.63 22.11 3.22
C GLY A 223 12.24 23.51 2.75
N ARG A 224 12.79 23.99 1.62
CA ARG A 224 12.48 25.30 1.04
C ARG A 224 12.12 25.16 -0.43
N VAL A 225 11.15 25.93 -0.89
CA VAL A 225 10.79 25.99 -2.31
C VAL A 225 10.05 27.27 -2.64
N THR A 226 10.39 27.87 -3.78
CA THR A 226 9.56 28.90 -4.41
C THR A 226 8.66 28.27 -5.48
N LEU A 227 7.35 28.44 -5.35
CA LEU A 227 6.35 27.92 -6.28
C LEU A 227 5.69 29.03 -7.08
N ARG A 228 5.46 28.75 -8.36
CA ARG A 228 4.65 29.55 -9.26
C ARG A 228 3.39 28.77 -9.61
N LEU A 229 2.25 29.38 -9.35
CA LEU A 229 0.94 28.83 -9.59
C LEU A 229 -0.02 29.97 -9.94
N PRO A 230 -1.19 29.67 -10.52
CA PRO A 230 -2.20 30.67 -10.78
C PRO A 230 -2.58 31.46 -9.51
N VAL A 231 -3.08 32.68 -9.68
CA VAL A 231 -3.69 33.43 -8.57
C VAL A 231 -4.99 32.75 -8.14
N GLY A 232 -5.26 32.70 -6.83
CA GLY A 232 -6.43 32.01 -6.28
C GLY A 232 -6.27 31.52 -4.85
N GLU A 233 -7.32 30.92 -4.30
CA GLU A 233 -7.31 30.34 -2.96
C GLU A 233 -6.86 28.88 -2.96
N TYR A 234 -5.91 28.54 -2.08
CA TYR A 234 -5.35 27.19 -1.97
C TYR A 234 -5.26 26.73 -0.53
N GLN A 235 -5.34 25.40 -0.34
CA GLN A 235 -4.94 24.72 0.87
C GLN A 235 -3.58 24.04 0.61
N ILE A 236 -2.61 24.31 1.48
CA ILE A 236 -1.29 23.68 1.45
C ILE A 236 -1.21 22.70 2.62
N HIS A 237 -0.75 21.49 2.35
CA HIS A 237 -0.37 20.49 3.34
C HIS A 237 1.13 20.22 3.26
N ALA A 238 1.80 20.05 4.40
CA ALA A 238 3.20 19.65 4.48
C ALA A 238 3.34 18.44 5.41
N GLY A 239 4.09 17.43 4.96
CA GLY A 239 4.36 16.22 5.72
C GLY A 239 5.72 15.60 5.36
N ARG A 240 6.11 14.57 6.11
CA ARG A 240 7.34 13.80 5.86
C ARG A 240 7.12 12.31 6.17
N GLY A 241 6.37 11.62 5.32
CA GLY A 241 5.91 10.26 5.59
C GLY A 241 4.93 10.16 6.76
N PHE A 242 4.53 8.94 7.13
CA PHE A 242 3.52 8.73 8.19
C PHE A 242 4.06 8.99 9.61
N GLU A 243 5.37 9.07 9.80
CA GLU A 243 5.94 9.29 11.14
C GLU A 243 5.71 10.71 11.67
N TYR A 244 5.39 11.66 10.79
CA TYR A 244 5.29 13.08 11.09
C TYR A 244 3.84 13.57 11.11
N SER A 245 3.60 14.61 11.89
CA SER A 245 2.37 15.40 11.85
C SER A 245 2.14 16.02 10.46
N LEU A 246 0.88 16.27 10.10
CA LEU A 246 0.54 16.99 8.87
C LEU A 246 0.26 18.47 9.17
N ALA A 247 1.14 19.37 8.75
CA ALA A 247 0.93 20.80 8.86
C ALA A 247 0.03 21.29 7.71
N SER A 248 -0.87 22.24 7.97
CA SER A 248 -1.73 22.76 6.91
C SER A 248 -2.08 24.23 7.08
N THR A 249 -2.14 24.96 5.97
CA THR A 249 -2.57 26.37 5.95
C THR A 249 -3.33 26.71 4.68
N ARG A 250 -4.23 27.68 4.79
CA ARG A 250 -4.83 28.34 3.63
C ARG A 250 -3.98 29.52 3.20
N ILE A 251 -3.95 29.77 1.89
CA ILE A 251 -3.32 30.95 1.30
C ILE A 251 -4.17 31.46 0.14
N ASP A 252 -4.22 32.76 0.00
CA ASP A 252 -4.77 33.44 -1.17
C ASP A 252 -3.57 34.01 -1.96
N VAL A 253 -3.26 33.38 -3.10
CA VAL A 253 -2.10 33.72 -3.93
C VAL A 253 -2.45 34.91 -4.81
N GLN A 254 -1.66 35.97 -4.67
CA GLN A 254 -1.91 37.25 -5.31
C GLN A 254 -0.98 37.49 -6.49
N ALA A 255 -1.42 38.32 -7.43
CA ALA A 255 -0.57 38.76 -8.54
C ALA A 255 0.62 39.58 -8.01
N PRO A 256 1.83 39.45 -8.59
CA PRO A 256 2.98 40.24 -8.17
C PRO A 256 2.69 41.74 -8.27
N SER A 257 2.86 42.48 -7.17
CA SER A 257 2.72 43.94 -7.16
C SER A 257 3.84 44.58 -7.98
N GLY A 258 3.50 45.35 -9.03
CA GLY A 258 4.46 45.78 -10.05
C GLY A 258 5.59 46.72 -9.59
N SER A 259 6.83 46.30 -9.79
CA SER A 259 7.88 46.96 -10.60
C SER A 259 9.09 46.02 -10.64
N SER A 260 9.70 45.89 -11.81
CA SER A 260 10.67 44.88 -12.27
C SER A 260 12.04 44.86 -11.56
N SER A 261 12.06 44.94 -10.23
CA SER A 261 13.27 44.74 -9.41
C SER A 261 13.05 44.06 -8.05
N ALA A 262 11.80 43.76 -7.66
CA ALA A 262 11.49 42.92 -6.52
C ALA A 262 11.05 41.53 -7.01
N ARG A 263 12.01 40.61 -7.21
CA ARG A 263 11.74 39.18 -7.38
C ARG A 263 11.89 38.49 -6.03
N ALA A 264 10.81 38.52 -5.27
CA ALA A 264 10.42 37.64 -4.16
C ALA A 264 9.06 38.21 -3.73
N SER A 265 7.98 37.44 -3.89
CA SER A 265 6.66 37.89 -3.43
C SER A 265 6.66 38.08 -1.90
N ASP A 266 5.89 39.05 -1.38
CA ASP A 266 5.67 39.26 0.06
C ASP A 266 4.91 38.10 0.75
N GLN A 267 4.71 36.96 0.07
CA GLN A 267 3.93 35.81 0.52
C GLN A 267 4.83 34.63 0.90
N ALA A 268 5.43 34.72 2.09
CA ALA A 268 6.17 33.62 2.71
C ALA A 268 5.25 32.77 3.61
N VAL A 269 5.26 31.45 3.41
CA VAL A 269 4.54 30.46 4.19
C VAL A 269 5.55 29.63 5.00
N HIS A 270 5.35 29.59 6.31
CA HIS A 270 6.14 28.75 7.20
C HIS A 270 5.26 27.66 7.80
N LEU A 271 5.58 26.40 7.49
CA LEU A 271 4.92 25.22 8.04
C LEU A 271 5.89 24.49 8.97
N ARG A 272 5.36 23.97 10.08
CA ARG A 272 6.12 23.22 11.05
C ARG A 272 5.53 21.82 11.20
N ILE A 273 6.34 20.81 10.98
CA ILE A 273 5.99 19.40 11.19
C ILE A 273 6.79 18.84 12.37
N THR A 274 6.26 17.83 13.05
CA THR A 274 6.88 17.18 14.21
C THR A 274 6.82 15.68 14.03
N ARG A 275 7.91 14.96 14.31
CA ARG A 275 7.89 13.49 14.37
C ARG A 275 6.97 13.09 15.53
N GLN A 276 5.89 12.39 15.24
CA GLN A 276 4.90 11.95 16.21
C GLN A 276 5.04 10.47 16.54
N VAL A 277 5.36 9.64 15.55
CA VAL A 277 5.54 8.20 15.73
C VAL A 277 6.97 7.93 16.21
N ASP A 278 7.11 7.35 17.40
CA ASP A 278 8.40 6.93 17.93
C ASP A 278 8.83 5.60 17.30
N THR A 279 9.91 5.66 16.52
CA THR A 279 10.52 4.51 15.87
C THR A 279 11.96 4.31 16.34
N THR A 280 12.33 4.81 17.52
CA THR A 280 13.69 4.68 18.07
C THR A 280 14.15 3.22 18.05
N GLY A 281 15.31 2.95 17.45
CA GLY A 281 15.85 1.60 17.28
C GLY A 281 15.19 0.77 16.16
N TRP A 282 14.33 1.39 15.35
CA TRP A 282 13.62 0.77 14.23
C TRP A 282 13.79 1.62 12.98
N VAL A 283 14.66 1.17 12.08
CA VAL A 283 14.99 1.88 10.83
C VAL A 283 13.88 1.72 9.79
N ALA A 284 13.41 2.83 9.22
CA ALA A 284 12.42 2.84 8.14
C ALA A 284 13.05 2.41 6.79
N CYS A 285 12.74 1.21 6.33
CA CYS A 285 13.24 0.61 5.10
C CYS A 285 12.13 0.48 4.04
N ASP A 286 12.40 0.93 2.82
CA ASP A 286 11.61 0.57 1.65
C ASP A 286 12.46 -0.37 0.76
N PRO A 287 12.16 -1.68 0.75
CA PRO A 287 12.98 -2.67 0.08
C PRO A 287 12.64 -2.89 -1.39
N HIS A 288 11.71 -2.11 -1.96
CA HIS A 288 11.30 -2.21 -3.36
C HIS A 288 11.07 -0.82 -3.94
N VAL A 289 12.05 -0.29 -4.67
CA VAL A 289 12.01 1.08 -5.19
C VAL A 289 12.64 1.13 -6.58
N HIS A 290 11.98 1.83 -7.50
CA HIS A 290 12.39 1.97 -8.89
C HIS A 290 12.63 3.42 -9.29
N THR A 291 13.36 3.57 -10.38
CA THR A 291 13.56 4.81 -11.11
C THR A 291 13.22 4.62 -12.58
N LEU A 292 12.65 5.65 -13.21
CA LEU A 292 12.52 5.72 -14.66
C LEU A 292 13.89 5.62 -15.35
N THR A 293 14.94 6.15 -14.71
CA THR A 293 16.30 6.20 -15.25
C THR A 293 16.84 4.81 -15.55
N ASP A 294 16.67 3.85 -14.65
CA ASP A 294 17.30 2.53 -14.77
C ASP A 294 16.29 1.39 -15.02
N SER A 295 15.05 1.49 -14.53
CA SER A 295 13.98 0.53 -14.83
C SER A 295 13.27 0.79 -16.16
N GLY A 296 13.36 2.03 -16.69
CA GLY A 296 12.82 2.39 -18.01
C GLY A 296 11.30 2.64 -18.07
N HIS A 297 10.61 2.61 -16.93
CA HIS A 297 9.20 2.98 -16.80
C HIS A 297 8.92 3.62 -15.43
N GLY A 298 7.72 4.21 -15.27
CA GLY A 298 7.45 5.18 -14.20
C GLY A 298 7.76 6.61 -14.61
N ASP A 299 7.84 7.51 -13.63
CA ASP A 299 8.12 8.92 -13.89
C ASP A 299 9.22 9.53 -13.01
N ALA A 300 9.71 8.79 -11.99
CA ALA A 300 10.72 9.31 -11.07
C ALA A 300 12.14 9.11 -11.61
N THR A 301 12.85 10.20 -11.91
CA THR A 301 14.30 10.13 -12.16
C THR A 301 15.07 9.77 -10.88
N ILE A 302 16.33 9.33 -11.00
CA ILE A 302 17.17 9.03 -9.82
C ILE A 302 17.30 10.22 -8.86
N ASN A 303 17.47 11.45 -9.37
CA ASN A 303 17.55 12.65 -8.54
C ASN A 303 16.23 12.96 -7.84
N GLU A 304 15.11 12.87 -8.56
CA GLU A 304 13.79 13.00 -7.94
C GLU A 304 13.58 11.92 -6.88
N ARG A 305 14.05 10.69 -7.10
CA ARG A 305 13.94 9.60 -6.13
C ARG A 305 14.70 9.90 -4.84
N MET A 306 15.90 10.47 -4.91
CA MET A 306 16.65 10.86 -3.70
C MET A 306 15.86 11.91 -2.88
N VAL A 307 15.24 12.86 -3.57
CA VAL A 307 14.43 13.90 -2.94
C VAL A 307 13.13 13.31 -2.34
N THR A 308 12.46 12.39 -3.02
CA THR A 308 11.24 11.75 -2.49
C THR A 308 11.54 10.84 -1.30
N LEU A 309 12.65 10.10 -1.31
CA LEU A 309 13.10 9.28 -0.19
C LEU A 309 13.35 10.12 1.07
N ALA A 310 14.08 11.23 0.93
CA ALA A 310 14.27 12.19 2.01
C ALA A 310 12.92 12.77 2.48
N GLY A 311 12.06 13.13 1.54
CA GLY A 311 10.76 13.74 1.80
C GLY A 311 9.71 12.80 2.41
N GLU A 312 9.83 11.49 2.25
CA GLU A 312 8.95 10.47 2.88
C GLU A 312 9.56 9.85 4.14
N GLY A 313 10.75 10.31 4.56
CA GLY A 313 11.44 9.85 5.75
C GLY A 313 11.87 8.38 5.64
N ILE A 314 12.35 7.94 4.48
CA ILE A 314 12.90 6.59 4.30
C ILE A 314 14.37 6.63 4.65
N GLU A 315 14.77 5.85 5.66
CA GLU A 315 16.10 5.88 6.26
C GLU A 315 17.04 4.83 5.63
N LEU A 316 16.51 3.69 5.16
CA LEU A 316 17.28 2.63 4.49
C LEU A 316 16.61 2.19 3.18
N PRO A 317 16.68 3.00 2.11
CA PRO A 317 16.14 2.62 0.82
C PRO A 317 17.00 1.56 0.13
N ILE A 318 16.35 0.56 -0.46
CA ILE A 318 17.00 -0.44 -1.31
C ILE A 318 16.70 -0.11 -2.77
N ALA A 319 17.75 0.15 -3.56
CA ALA A 319 17.62 0.42 -4.99
C ALA A 319 17.41 -0.90 -5.75
N THR A 320 16.21 -1.16 -6.25
CA THR A 320 15.84 -2.46 -6.85
C THR A 320 15.39 -2.33 -8.30
N ASP A 321 16.01 -1.43 -9.07
CA ASP A 321 15.74 -1.32 -10.50
C ASP A 321 15.88 -2.68 -11.22
N HIS A 322 15.04 -2.91 -12.23
CA HIS A 322 14.88 -4.24 -12.82
C HIS A 322 16.17 -4.79 -13.41
N ASN A 323 16.63 -5.94 -12.88
CA ASN A 323 17.76 -6.69 -13.40
C ASN A 323 19.06 -5.87 -13.56
N VAL A 324 19.25 -4.83 -12.74
CA VAL A 324 20.45 -3.99 -12.69
C VAL A 324 20.88 -3.75 -11.23
N GLN A 325 22.12 -3.32 -11.01
CA GLN A 325 22.71 -3.08 -9.67
C GLN A 325 23.33 -1.69 -9.63
N VAL A 326 22.52 -0.69 -9.29
CA VAL A 326 22.89 0.73 -9.39
C VAL A 326 23.23 1.30 -8.01
N ASP A 327 24.39 1.94 -7.88
CA ASP A 327 24.73 2.71 -6.68
C ASP A 327 24.12 4.10 -6.73
N GLN A 328 23.10 4.33 -5.90
CA GLN A 328 22.42 5.62 -5.80
C GLN A 328 23.10 6.58 -4.80
N ARG A 329 24.10 6.13 -4.03
CA ARG A 329 24.79 6.97 -3.03
C ARG A 329 25.45 8.22 -3.62
N PRO A 330 26.14 8.17 -4.78
CA PRO A 330 26.73 9.38 -5.37
C PRO A 330 25.71 10.49 -5.64
N TYR A 331 24.48 10.13 -6.02
CA TYR A 331 23.40 11.07 -6.28
C TYR A 331 22.86 11.69 -4.98
N ALA A 332 22.72 10.88 -3.92
CA ALA A 332 22.35 11.41 -2.60
C ALA A 332 23.40 12.40 -2.07
N MET A 333 24.69 12.11 -2.25
CA MET A 333 25.79 12.99 -1.85
C MET A 333 25.85 14.29 -2.68
N GLU A 334 25.61 14.21 -3.99
CA GLU A 334 25.55 15.40 -4.86
C GLU A 334 24.46 16.38 -4.41
N LEU A 335 23.36 15.85 -3.87
CA LEU A 335 22.21 16.63 -3.41
C LEU A 335 22.27 16.99 -1.91
N ASP A 336 23.32 16.60 -1.18
CA ASP A 336 23.46 16.77 0.28
C ASP A 336 22.29 16.12 1.07
N LEU A 337 21.83 14.96 0.58
CA LEU A 337 20.72 14.19 1.15
C LEU A 337 21.18 12.91 1.85
N ASP A 338 22.44 12.50 1.69
CA ASP A 338 23.02 11.30 2.31
C ASP A 338 23.08 11.36 3.86
N ARG A 339 22.83 12.54 4.45
CA ARG A 339 22.62 12.68 5.90
C ARG A 339 21.26 12.19 6.39
N PHE A 340 20.28 12.04 5.51
CA PHE A 340 18.90 11.66 5.88
C PHE A 340 18.62 10.17 5.73
N PHE A 341 19.48 9.43 5.03
CA PHE A 341 19.30 8.01 4.75
C PHE A 341 20.58 7.34 4.27
N THR A 342 20.64 6.02 4.39
CA THR A 342 21.74 5.17 3.92
C THR A 342 21.28 4.34 2.70
N PRO A 343 21.64 4.72 1.46
CA PRO A 343 21.30 3.91 0.29
C PRO A 343 22.00 2.56 0.29
N VAL A 344 21.24 1.52 -0.05
CA VAL A 344 21.74 0.16 -0.25
C VAL A 344 21.44 -0.29 -1.68
N VAL A 345 22.45 -0.85 -2.34
CA VAL A 345 22.27 -1.43 -3.67
C VAL A 345 21.54 -2.76 -3.55
N GLY A 346 20.45 -2.87 -4.28
CA GLY A 346 19.71 -4.11 -4.50
C GLY A 346 19.55 -4.40 -6.00
N ASN A 347 18.60 -5.26 -6.31
CA ASN A 347 18.16 -5.60 -7.67
C ASN A 347 16.81 -6.30 -7.57
N GLU A 348 15.82 -5.90 -8.37
CA GLU A 348 14.66 -6.76 -8.61
C GLU A 348 14.99 -7.74 -9.74
N VAL A 349 15.21 -9.00 -9.36
CA VAL A 349 15.43 -10.10 -10.31
C VAL A 349 14.08 -10.52 -10.89
N THR A 350 13.67 -9.85 -11.96
CA THR A 350 12.41 -10.07 -12.66
C THR A 350 12.50 -11.31 -13.57
N THR A 351 11.81 -12.39 -13.21
CA THR A 351 11.83 -13.66 -13.97
C THR A 351 10.45 -14.04 -14.52
N PRO A 352 10.35 -14.98 -15.47
CA PRO A 352 9.06 -15.49 -15.96
C PRO A 352 8.16 -16.16 -14.91
N VAL A 353 8.72 -16.58 -13.76
CA VAL A 353 8.02 -17.38 -12.74
C VAL A 353 7.95 -16.73 -11.36
N GLY A 354 8.26 -15.44 -11.29
CA GLY A 354 8.26 -14.68 -10.04
C GLY A 354 9.31 -13.58 -10.07
N HIS A 355 9.13 -12.55 -9.24
CA HIS A 355 10.10 -11.49 -9.08
C HIS A 355 10.69 -11.56 -7.68
N PHE A 356 11.98 -11.23 -7.58
CA PHE A 356 12.71 -11.35 -6.33
C PHE A 356 13.61 -10.13 -6.06
N ASN A 357 13.36 -9.41 -4.98
CA ASN A 357 14.30 -8.40 -4.52
C ASN A 357 15.46 -9.03 -3.76
N ILE A 358 16.67 -8.55 -4.06
CA ILE A 358 17.90 -9.05 -3.44
C ILE A 358 18.73 -7.89 -2.91
N PHE A 359 19.26 -8.00 -1.69
CA PHE A 359 20.17 -6.98 -1.12
C PHE A 359 20.94 -7.48 0.13
N PRO A 360 21.97 -6.74 0.56
CA PRO A 360 22.79 -5.85 -0.26
C PRO A 360 23.52 -6.63 -1.35
N VAL A 361 23.76 -5.99 -2.49
CA VAL A 361 24.61 -6.50 -3.57
C VAL A 361 25.70 -5.50 -3.95
N THR A 362 26.64 -5.91 -4.81
CA THR A 362 27.75 -5.04 -5.21
C THR A 362 27.33 -4.19 -6.42
N PRO A 363 27.54 -2.86 -6.39
CA PRO A 363 27.34 -2.00 -7.56
C PRO A 363 28.07 -2.54 -8.79
N ASP A 364 27.43 -2.50 -9.96
CA ASP A 364 27.99 -3.01 -11.22
C ASP A 364 28.51 -4.46 -11.16
N GLY A 365 28.03 -5.22 -10.17
CA GLY A 365 28.38 -6.62 -9.95
C GLY A 365 27.80 -7.54 -11.04
N PRO A 366 28.23 -8.81 -11.07
CA PRO A 366 27.63 -9.77 -11.99
C PRO A 366 26.13 -9.96 -11.70
N LEU A 367 25.33 -10.04 -12.76
CA LEU A 367 23.88 -10.16 -12.65
C LEU A 367 23.43 -11.63 -12.64
N PRO A 368 22.43 -12.00 -11.81
CA PRO A 368 21.85 -13.33 -11.83
C PRO A 368 21.13 -13.60 -13.17
N ASN A 369 21.00 -14.87 -13.53
CA ASN A 369 20.28 -15.26 -14.74
C ASN A 369 18.76 -15.20 -14.51
N HIS A 370 18.17 -14.05 -14.82
CA HIS A 370 16.73 -13.78 -14.69
C HIS A 370 15.86 -14.46 -15.77
N ARG A 371 16.46 -15.17 -16.74
CA ARG A 371 15.73 -15.85 -17.83
C ARG A 371 15.38 -17.31 -17.51
N LEU A 372 15.74 -17.79 -16.33
CA LEU A 372 15.42 -19.14 -15.88
C LEU A 372 13.92 -19.25 -15.54
N GLU A 373 13.37 -20.46 -15.64
CA GLU A 373 11.93 -20.72 -15.51
C GLU A 373 11.58 -21.57 -14.29
N HIS A 374 12.53 -21.79 -13.38
CA HIS A 374 12.34 -22.59 -12.16
C HIS A 374 13.04 -21.93 -10.98
N TRP A 375 12.40 -21.94 -9.82
CA TRP A 375 12.90 -21.24 -8.63
C TRP A 375 14.25 -21.77 -8.13
N GLU A 376 14.47 -23.09 -8.13
CA GLU A 376 15.74 -23.67 -7.67
C GLU A 376 16.96 -23.07 -8.39
N PRO A 377 17.08 -23.15 -9.74
CA PRO A 377 18.22 -22.57 -10.44
C PRO A 377 18.21 -21.02 -10.41
N ILE A 378 17.06 -20.36 -10.27
CA ILE A 378 17.00 -18.89 -10.07
C ILE A 378 17.66 -18.52 -8.76
N LEU A 379 17.23 -19.12 -7.65
CA LEU A 379 17.72 -18.83 -6.30
C LEU A 379 19.20 -19.22 -6.16
N GLU A 380 19.62 -20.36 -6.76
CA GLU A 380 21.03 -20.72 -6.85
C GLU A 380 21.83 -19.67 -7.65
N SER A 381 21.30 -19.23 -8.79
CA SER A 381 21.94 -18.20 -9.61
C SER A 381 22.07 -16.88 -8.83
N ILE A 382 21.07 -16.48 -8.06
CA ILE A 382 21.11 -15.29 -7.21
C ILE A 382 22.27 -15.43 -6.21
N ARG A 383 22.20 -16.44 -5.33
CA ARG A 383 23.17 -16.59 -4.23
C ARG A 383 24.60 -16.74 -4.73
N ARG A 384 24.82 -17.56 -5.77
CA ARG A 384 26.15 -17.84 -6.31
C ARG A 384 26.75 -16.64 -7.03
N THR A 385 25.93 -15.84 -7.70
CA THR A 385 26.41 -14.75 -8.55
C THR A 385 26.62 -13.46 -7.77
N THR A 386 25.65 -13.10 -6.92
CA THR A 386 25.66 -11.79 -6.24
C THR A 386 26.15 -11.88 -4.80
N GLY A 387 26.08 -13.06 -4.17
CA GLY A 387 26.33 -13.21 -2.74
C GLY A 387 25.28 -12.53 -1.86
N ALA A 388 24.13 -12.12 -2.41
CA ALA A 388 23.07 -11.45 -1.67
C ALA A 388 22.63 -12.30 -0.47
N PRO A 389 22.66 -11.77 0.77
CA PRO A 389 22.21 -12.50 1.94
C PRO A 389 20.68 -12.48 2.09
N ILE A 390 19.98 -11.50 1.50
CA ILE A 390 18.52 -11.42 1.52
C ILE A 390 17.96 -11.62 0.11
N VAL A 391 16.93 -12.47 0.01
CA VAL A 391 16.05 -12.65 -1.14
C VAL A 391 14.61 -12.54 -0.66
N ILE A 392 13.84 -11.64 -1.27
CA ILE A 392 12.43 -11.42 -0.98
C ILE A 392 11.61 -11.89 -2.18
N LEU A 393 10.54 -12.65 -1.96
CA LEU A 393 9.53 -12.91 -2.97
C LEU A 393 8.59 -11.70 -3.08
N ASN A 394 8.55 -11.05 -4.23
CA ASN A 394 7.74 -9.86 -4.46
C ASN A 394 6.29 -10.25 -4.84
N HIS A 395 5.33 -9.39 -4.44
CA HIS A 395 3.94 -9.35 -4.89
C HIS A 395 3.36 -10.71 -5.35
N ALA A 396 3.42 -11.72 -4.47
CA ALA A 396 3.31 -13.15 -4.83
C ALA A 396 1.94 -13.55 -5.39
N ARG A 397 0.92 -12.70 -5.22
CA ARG A 397 -0.44 -12.90 -5.73
C ARG A 397 -0.79 -12.03 -6.94
N ASP A 398 0.14 -11.23 -7.44
CA ASP A 398 -0.06 -10.54 -8.70
C ASP A 398 0.28 -11.42 -9.90
N LEU A 399 -0.48 -11.24 -10.97
CA LEU A 399 -0.25 -11.90 -12.24
C LEU A 399 0.81 -11.12 -13.03
N HIS A 400 2.03 -11.64 -13.06
CA HIS A 400 3.12 -11.12 -13.89
C HIS A 400 3.65 -12.23 -14.79
N SER A 401 3.93 -11.90 -16.05
CA SER A 401 4.41 -12.87 -17.05
C SER A 401 3.53 -14.13 -17.19
N GLY A 402 2.24 -14.03 -16.88
CA GLY A 402 1.28 -15.15 -16.92
C GLY A 402 1.37 -16.10 -15.71
N VAL A 403 2.13 -15.76 -14.67
CA VAL A 403 2.29 -16.55 -13.46
C VAL A 403 1.84 -15.75 -12.24
N ARG A 404 1.19 -16.44 -11.31
CA ARG A 404 0.84 -15.93 -9.99
C ARG A 404 1.39 -16.91 -8.96
N PRO A 405 2.58 -16.67 -8.38
CA PRO A 405 3.26 -17.64 -7.51
C PRO A 405 2.39 -18.26 -6.42
N PHE A 406 1.62 -17.43 -5.71
CA PHE A 406 0.67 -17.85 -4.67
C PHE A 406 -0.79 -17.89 -5.18
N GLY A 407 -0.95 -17.99 -6.50
CA GLY A 407 -2.24 -18.25 -7.12
C GLY A 407 -2.68 -19.70 -6.88
N PRO A 408 -3.99 -19.99 -6.92
CA PRO A 408 -4.53 -21.31 -6.62
C PRO A 408 -3.94 -22.41 -7.50
N ARG A 409 -3.47 -22.11 -8.71
CA ARG A 409 -2.81 -23.09 -9.59
C ARG A 409 -1.52 -23.69 -8.99
N HIS A 410 -0.77 -22.88 -8.24
CA HIS A 410 0.59 -23.15 -7.81
C HIS A 410 0.71 -23.33 -6.29
N PHE A 411 -0.31 -22.90 -5.53
CA PHE A 411 -0.21 -22.76 -4.08
C PHE A 411 -1.48 -23.23 -3.34
N ASN A 412 -1.29 -24.13 -2.38
CA ASN A 412 -2.33 -24.47 -1.39
C ASN A 412 -2.17 -23.58 -0.16
N GLU A 413 -2.98 -22.53 -0.09
CA GLU A 413 -2.94 -21.51 0.97
C GLU A 413 -3.28 -22.02 2.38
N ALA A 414 -3.90 -23.20 2.51
CA ALA A 414 -4.23 -23.76 3.82
C ALA A 414 -3.02 -24.35 4.56
N VAL A 415 -1.99 -24.75 3.82
CA VAL A 415 -0.78 -25.41 4.34
C VAL A 415 0.52 -24.81 3.77
N GLY A 416 0.41 -23.75 2.97
CA GLY A 416 1.55 -23.03 2.43
C GLY A 416 2.36 -23.88 1.44
N ALA A 417 1.72 -24.83 0.75
CA ALA A 417 2.42 -25.75 -0.14
C ALA A 417 2.50 -25.20 -1.56
N ASN A 418 3.71 -25.08 -2.12
CA ASN A 418 3.90 -24.95 -3.56
C ASN A 418 3.73 -26.33 -4.21
N VAL A 419 2.73 -26.47 -5.09
CA VAL A 419 2.37 -27.78 -5.67
C VAL A 419 3.19 -28.14 -6.92
N ASP A 420 4.00 -27.20 -7.44
CA ASP A 420 4.93 -27.44 -8.54
C ASP A 420 6.31 -27.92 -8.07
N GLY A 421 6.52 -28.01 -6.74
CA GLY A 421 7.77 -28.45 -6.14
C GLY A 421 8.88 -27.39 -6.14
N TRP A 422 8.55 -26.11 -6.33
CA TRP A 422 9.54 -25.05 -6.26
C TRP A 422 10.03 -24.85 -4.82
N PRO A 423 11.36 -24.81 -4.58
CA PRO A 423 11.88 -24.60 -3.24
C PRO A 423 11.63 -23.17 -2.79
N MET A 424 11.02 -23.01 -1.61
CA MET A 424 10.79 -21.73 -0.96
C MET A 424 11.98 -21.35 -0.06
N THR A 425 13.13 -21.06 -0.68
CA THR A 425 14.40 -20.70 0.02
C THR A 425 14.71 -19.19 -0.01
N PHE A 426 13.67 -18.37 -0.20
CA PHE A 426 13.71 -16.93 0.01
C PHE A 426 13.61 -16.61 1.51
N ASP A 427 14.16 -15.47 1.92
CA ASP A 427 14.25 -15.05 3.33
C ASP A 427 13.09 -14.14 3.75
N GLY A 428 12.42 -13.49 2.79
CA GLY A 428 11.28 -12.61 3.05
C GLY A 428 10.22 -12.71 1.97
N MET A 429 9.02 -12.19 2.27
CA MET A 429 7.97 -12.01 1.25
C MET A 429 7.22 -10.71 1.48
N GLU A 430 6.83 -10.05 0.40
CA GLU A 430 5.93 -8.91 0.48
C GLU A 430 4.55 -9.33 0.98
N ILE A 431 4.12 -8.76 2.09
CA ILE A 431 2.76 -8.84 2.62
C ILE A 431 1.95 -7.57 2.33
N ILE A 432 2.62 -6.49 1.97
CA ILE A 432 2.05 -5.28 1.37
C ILE A 432 3.03 -4.68 0.37
N ASN A 433 2.51 -4.38 -0.81
CA ASN A 433 3.14 -3.57 -1.83
C ASN A 433 2.15 -2.44 -2.15
N SER A 434 2.51 -1.18 -1.84
CA SER A 434 1.54 -0.07 -1.96
C SER A 434 1.24 0.35 -3.40
N SER A 435 2.10 0.01 -4.37
CA SER A 435 1.80 0.18 -5.80
C SER A 435 0.98 -0.99 -6.36
N ALA A 436 0.97 -2.13 -5.66
CA ALA A 436 0.31 -3.37 -6.07
C ALA A 436 -0.65 -3.92 -5.00
N THR A 437 -1.48 -3.06 -4.42
CA THR A 437 -2.42 -3.49 -3.37
C THR A 437 -3.40 -4.55 -3.90
N GLN A 438 -3.77 -5.49 -3.04
CA GLN A 438 -4.72 -6.57 -3.36
C GLN A 438 -6.15 -6.15 -3.04
N SER A 439 -7.14 -6.72 -3.75
CA SER A 439 -8.56 -6.53 -3.38
C SER A 439 -8.90 -7.06 -1.99
N GLN A 440 -8.11 -8.03 -1.50
CA GLN A 440 -8.13 -8.52 -0.12
C GLN A 440 -6.77 -8.17 0.52
N PRO A 441 -6.64 -7.00 1.17
CA PRO A 441 -5.34 -6.47 1.59
C PRO A 441 -4.53 -7.39 2.51
N LEU A 442 -5.21 -8.18 3.36
CA LEU A 442 -4.55 -9.07 4.33
C LEU A 442 -4.27 -10.49 3.80
N GLN A 443 -4.61 -10.80 2.54
CA GLN A 443 -4.44 -12.17 2.02
C GLN A 443 -2.97 -12.64 2.08
N LEU A 444 -2.02 -11.80 1.65
CA LEU A 444 -0.59 -12.14 1.72
C LEU A 444 -0.07 -12.23 3.17
N THR A 445 -0.69 -11.48 4.10
CA THR A 445 -0.37 -11.60 5.54
C THR A 445 -0.80 -12.97 6.09
N HIS A 446 -1.97 -13.48 5.67
CA HIS A 446 -2.40 -14.83 6.01
C HIS A 446 -1.50 -15.90 5.37
N ASP A 447 -1.10 -15.73 4.10
CA ASP A 447 -0.17 -16.65 3.46
C ASP A 447 1.16 -16.72 4.21
N TRP A 448 1.71 -15.57 4.59
CA TRP A 448 2.94 -15.48 5.39
C TRP A 448 2.81 -16.26 6.70
N MET A 449 1.74 -16.06 7.46
CA MET A 449 1.50 -16.82 8.71
C MET A 449 1.36 -18.33 8.46
N THR A 450 0.77 -18.74 7.33
CA THR A 450 0.71 -20.16 6.95
C THR A 450 2.11 -20.72 6.62
N LEU A 451 2.99 -19.95 5.98
CA LEU A 451 4.37 -20.36 5.72
C LEU A 451 5.17 -20.52 7.03
N LEU A 452 4.91 -19.66 8.03
CA LEU A 452 5.43 -19.84 9.38
C LEU A 452 4.93 -21.16 10.00
N ASN A 453 3.64 -21.46 9.86
CA ASN A 453 3.05 -22.72 10.32
C ASN A 453 3.67 -23.94 9.61
N ARG A 454 4.08 -23.80 8.34
CA ARG A 454 4.79 -24.85 7.58
C ARG A 454 6.21 -25.11 8.10
N GLY A 455 6.75 -24.21 8.95
CA GLY A 455 8.09 -24.30 9.50
C GLY A 455 9.12 -23.44 8.78
N LEU A 456 8.70 -22.58 7.84
CA LEU A 456 9.59 -21.61 7.23
C LEU A 456 9.80 -20.41 8.16
N ARG A 457 10.99 -19.83 8.15
CA ARG A 457 11.34 -18.61 8.89
C ARG A 457 11.47 -17.46 7.89
N ILE A 458 10.33 -17.02 7.38
CA ILE A 458 10.24 -15.96 6.36
C ILE A 458 9.89 -14.64 7.04
N THR A 459 10.63 -13.59 6.72
CA THR A 459 10.40 -12.23 7.22
C THR A 459 9.25 -11.55 6.45
N PRO A 460 8.23 -10.99 7.13
CA PRO A 460 7.19 -10.23 6.46
C PRO A 460 7.76 -8.89 5.97
N VAL A 461 7.38 -8.48 4.76
CA VAL A 461 7.91 -7.27 4.13
C VAL A 461 6.77 -6.34 3.72
N GLY A 462 6.89 -5.06 4.05
CA GLY A 462 6.15 -3.98 3.41
C GLY A 462 7.07 -3.17 2.52
N SER A 463 6.57 -2.81 1.35
CA SER A 463 7.31 -2.07 0.33
C SER A 463 6.40 -1.16 -0.48
N SER A 464 6.99 -0.24 -1.23
CA SER A 464 6.22 0.59 -2.14
C SER A 464 6.15 0.08 -3.56
N ASP A 465 7.24 -0.48 -4.10
CA ASP A 465 7.42 -0.75 -5.53
C ASP A 465 7.17 0.52 -6.37
N SER A 466 7.57 1.66 -5.78
CA SER A 466 7.27 2.97 -6.34
C SER A 466 8.06 3.19 -7.61
N HIS A 467 7.32 3.51 -8.67
CA HIS A 467 7.82 3.96 -9.97
C HIS A 467 7.58 5.46 -10.20
N ASP A 468 6.64 6.03 -9.44
CA ASP A 468 6.10 7.37 -9.64
C ASP A 468 6.48 8.33 -8.50
N VAL A 469 6.48 9.63 -8.79
CA VAL A 469 6.63 10.69 -7.79
C VAL A 469 5.33 10.92 -6.99
N LEU A 470 4.17 10.86 -7.67
CA LEU A 470 2.86 11.18 -7.09
C LEU A 470 1.96 9.95 -6.96
N ARG A 471 1.61 9.34 -8.09
CA ARG A 471 0.56 8.32 -8.19
C ARG A 471 0.73 7.16 -7.19
N HIS A 472 1.89 6.52 -7.21
CA HIS A 472 2.31 5.52 -6.23
C HIS A 472 3.67 5.92 -5.66
N PHE A 473 3.64 6.78 -4.64
CA PHE A 473 4.85 7.35 -4.09
C PHE A 473 5.54 6.41 -3.09
N VAL A 474 6.83 6.68 -2.87
CA VAL A 474 7.72 5.81 -2.10
C VAL A 474 7.33 5.70 -0.64
N GLY A 475 7.56 4.52 -0.06
CA GLY A 475 7.41 4.29 1.37
C GLY A 475 5.99 4.31 1.93
N GLN A 476 4.93 4.29 1.12
CA GLN A 476 3.58 4.11 1.70
C GLN A 476 3.47 2.75 2.41
N GLY A 477 3.84 1.67 1.72
CA GLY A 477 4.22 0.42 2.35
C GLY A 477 5.70 0.46 2.71
N ARG A 478 6.05 0.13 3.96
CA ARG A 478 7.46 0.07 4.39
C ARG A 478 7.68 -0.95 5.51
N THR A 479 8.93 -1.37 5.67
CA THR A 479 9.37 -2.30 6.71
C THR A 479 10.25 -1.56 7.72
N TYR A 480 9.96 -1.70 9.00
CA TYR A 480 10.78 -1.21 10.09
C TYR A 480 11.70 -2.33 10.57
N ILE A 481 13.02 -2.13 10.49
CA ILE A 481 14.02 -3.14 10.84
C ILE A 481 14.70 -2.74 12.14
N ALA A 482 14.75 -3.64 13.12
CA ALA A 482 15.43 -3.37 14.39
C ALA A 482 16.94 -3.12 14.16
N CYS A 483 17.39 -1.88 14.35
CA CYS A 483 18.76 -1.46 14.05
C CYS A 483 19.06 -0.12 14.75
N ASP A 484 20.35 0.17 14.97
CA ASP A 484 20.78 1.49 15.45
C ASP A 484 20.47 2.56 14.38
N ASP A 485 19.65 3.52 14.77
CA ASP A 485 19.15 4.65 13.96
C ASP A 485 19.72 6.01 14.44
N SER A 486 20.71 6.01 15.34
CA SER A 486 21.30 7.24 15.89
C SER A 486 21.98 8.14 14.86
N ASP A 487 22.39 7.60 13.72
CA ASP A 487 22.88 8.32 12.53
C ASP A 487 22.31 7.64 11.27
N VAL A 488 21.13 8.10 10.82
CA VAL A 488 20.41 7.53 9.67
C VAL A 488 21.19 7.61 8.35
N GLY A 489 22.15 8.53 8.22
CA GLY A 489 23.06 8.61 7.08
C GLY A 489 24.18 7.55 7.10
N LYS A 490 24.31 6.81 8.21
CA LYS A 490 25.33 5.76 8.40
C LYS A 490 24.79 4.52 9.12
N ILE A 491 23.62 4.06 8.72
CA ILE A 491 23.01 2.86 9.28
C ILE A 491 23.96 1.67 9.13
N PRO A 492 24.19 0.86 10.17
CA PRO A 492 25.02 -0.33 10.09
C PRO A 492 24.29 -1.42 9.28
N VAL A 493 24.41 -1.36 7.95
CA VAL A 493 23.70 -2.23 6.99
C VAL A 493 23.82 -3.71 7.34
N ARG A 494 25.00 -4.16 7.83
CA ARG A 494 25.18 -5.54 8.28
C ARG A 494 24.25 -5.92 9.43
N SER A 495 24.11 -5.06 10.44
CA SER A 495 23.22 -5.29 11.57
C SER A 495 21.76 -5.27 11.14
N ALA A 496 21.38 -4.39 10.21
CA ALA A 496 20.05 -4.38 9.61
C ALA A 496 19.76 -5.69 8.86
N VAL A 497 20.73 -6.23 8.10
CA VAL A 497 20.60 -7.54 7.43
C VAL A 497 20.44 -8.67 8.45
N GLU A 498 21.26 -8.70 9.50
CA GLU A 498 21.16 -9.72 10.57
C GLU A 498 19.82 -9.65 11.31
N ALA A 499 19.28 -8.45 11.54
CA ALA A 499 17.96 -8.25 12.13
C ALA A 499 16.82 -8.69 11.20
N PHE A 500 16.91 -8.33 9.91
CA PHE A 500 15.94 -8.76 8.90
C PHE A 500 15.88 -10.28 8.79
N LEU A 501 17.03 -10.97 8.69
CA LEU A 501 17.10 -12.43 8.61
C LEU A 501 16.62 -13.12 9.91
N ALA A 502 16.69 -12.42 11.04
CA ALA A 502 16.14 -12.90 12.31
C ALA A 502 14.63 -12.62 12.46
N GLY A 503 13.98 -11.98 11.48
CA GLY A 503 12.57 -11.60 11.56
C GLY A 503 12.27 -10.46 12.54
N ARG A 504 13.29 -9.71 12.98
CA ARG A 504 13.16 -8.53 13.85
C ARG A 504 12.70 -7.31 13.06
N VAL A 505 11.48 -7.41 12.54
CA VAL A 505 10.84 -6.40 11.71
C VAL A 505 9.41 -6.10 12.14
N ARG A 506 8.90 -4.95 11.72
CA ARG A 506 7.47 -4.60 11.74
C ARG A 506 7.10 -4.06 10.35
N VAL A 507 5.87 -4.30 9.91
CA VAL A 507 5.40 -3.84 8.59
C VAL A 507 4.35 -2.75 8.77
N SER A 508 4.49 -1.66 8.02
CA SER A 508 3.56 -0.53 8.03
C SER A 508 2.98 -0.27 6.66
N TYR A 509 1.67 -0.07 6.63
CA TYR A 509 0.93 0.64 5.59
C TYR A 509 0.02 1.66 6.28
N GLY A 510 0.65 2.66 6.90
CA GLY A 510 0.01 3.76 7.62
C GLY A 510 -0.15 3.55 9.13
N LEU A 511 -0.09 2.30 9.60
CA LEU A 511 -0.07 1.95 11.02
C LEU A 511 1.18 1.13 11.34
N LEU A 512 1.77 1.33 12.51
CA LEU A 512 2.87 0.51 13.01
C LEU A 512 2.47 -0.19 14.29
N VAL A 513 2.62 -1.52 14.36
CA VAL A 513 2.21 -2.31 15.52
C VAL A 513 3.44 -2.78 16.28
N ALA A 514 3.57 -2.37 17.54
CA ALA A 514 4.51 -2.93 18.49
C ALA A 514 3.80 -3.99 19.32
N LEU A 515 4.27 -5.23 19.21
CA LEU A 515 3.84 -6.37 20.03
C LEU A 515 5.02 -6.77 20.91
N GLU A 516 4.78 -6.91 22.20
CA GLU A 516 5.79 -7.35 23.17
C GLU A 516 5.23 -8.41 24.13
N ILE A 517 6.07 -9.37 24.53
CA ILE A 517 5.76 -10.39 25.53
C ILE A 517 6.95 -10.48 26.48
N ASP A 518 6.78 -10.08 27.74
CA ASP A 518 7.85 -10.02 28.75
C ASP A 518 9.14 -9.30 28.27
N GLY A 519 8.98 -8.26 27.43
CA GLY A 519 10.08 -7.50 26.82
C GLY A 519 10.69 -8.12 25.56
N HIS A 520 10.21 -9.28 25.12
CA HIS A 520 10.58 -9.87 23.83
C HIS A 520 9.74 -9.31 22.69
N THR A 521 10.33 -9.22 21.50
CA THR A 521 9.75 -8.59 20.30
C THR A 521 9.79 -9.54 19.10
N SER A 522 9.36 -9.07 17.92
CA SER A 522 9.33 -9.88 16.70
C SER A 522 10.68 -10.50 16.38
N GLY A 523 10.67 -11.75 15.90
CA GLY A 523 11.86 -12.54 15.61
C GLY A 523 12.43 -13.32 16.79
N GLU A 524 12.02 -13.02 18.02
CA GLU A 524 12.53 -13.68 19.23
C GLU A 524 11.67 -14.88 19.66
N ILE A 525 12.27 -15.76 20.46
CA ILE A 525 11.61 -16.90 21.13
C ILE A 525 11.41 -16.53 22.60
N VAL A 526 10.21 -16.75 23.12
CA VAL A 526 9.87 -16.56 24.53
C VAL A 526 9.19 -17.82 25.08
N THR A 527 9.55 -18.20 26.30
CA THR A 527 8.87 -19.26 27.07
C THR A 527 7.96 -18.57 28.10
N PRO A 528 6.67 -18.34 27.80
CA PRO A 528 5.81 -17.55 28.67
C PRO A 528 5.51 -18.28 29.99
N GLY A 529 5.58 -17.55 31.09
CA GLY A 529 5.13 -17.99 32.41
C GLY A 529 3.62 -17.79 32.63
N ALA A 530 3.13 -18.26 33.77
CA ALA A 530 1.70 -18.17 34.12
C ALA A 530 1.17 -16.72 34.25
N GLU A 531 2.04 -15.78 34.58
CA GLU A 531 1.72 -14.35 34.75
C GLU A 531 2.21 -13.50 33.56
N SER A 532 2.71 -14.11 32.49
CA SER A 532 3.16 -13.38 31.30
C SER A 532 2.02 -12.63 30.64
N THR A 533 2.34 -11.47 30.09
CA THR A 533 1.39 -10.56 29.46
C THR A 533 1.83 -10.22 28.05
N LEU A 534 0.84 -9.96 27.21
CA LEU A 534 1.00 -9.49 25.85
C LEU A 534 0.65 -8.00 25.81
N GLU A 535 1.61 -7.16 25.44
CA GLU A 535 1.41 -5.72 25.23
C GLU A 535 1.30 -5.42 23.73
N VAL A 536 0.27 -4.69 23.34
CA VAL A 536 0.13 -4.16 21.97
C VAL A 536 0.04 -2.65 22.01
N ARG A 537 0.92 -1.98 21.26
CA ARG A 537 0.82 -0.54 20.95
C ARG A 537 0.66 -0.36 19.45
N VAL A 538 -0.36 0.39 19.04
CA VAL A 538 -0.56 0.81 17.64
C VAL A 538 -0.10 2.26 17.54
N LEU A 539 0.95 2.48 16.77
CA LEU A 539 1.56 3.78 16.55
C LEU A 539 1.05 4.36 15.22
N ALA A 540 0.61 5.61 15.26
CA ALA A 540 0.13 6.35 14.10
C ALA A 540 0.14 7.86 14.40
N PRO A 541 0.40 8.72 13.40
CA PRO A 541 0.27 10.16 13.56
C PRO A 541 -1.21 10.54 13.79
N ASP A 542 -1.44 11.79 14.17
CA ASP A 542 -2.79 12.30 14.47
C ASP A 542 -3.78 12.19 13.29
N TRP A 543 -3.29 12.26 12.07
CA TRP A 543 -4.08 12.21 10.83
C TRP A 543 -4.37 10.80 10.28
N ILE A 544 -3.90 9.72 10.94
CA ILE A 544 -4.23 8.33 10.59
C ILE A 544 -4.95 7.64 11.75
N GLU A 545 -6.08 7.00 11.47
CA GLU A 545 -6.90 6.31 12.48
C GLU A 545 -6.69 4.79 12.45
N ALA A 546 -6.81 4.16 13.62
CA ALA A 546 -6.95 2.71 13.78
C ALA A 546 -8.35 2.40 14.33
N ASN A 547 -8.98 1.32 13.86
CA ASN A 547 -10.33 0.92 14.28
C ASN A 547 -10.39 -0.51 14.86
N GLU A 548 -9.40 -1.35 14.58
CA GLU A 548 -9.36 -2.73 15.06
C GLU A 548 -7.93 -3.20 15.29
N VAL A 549 -7.74 -3.97 16.35
CA VAL A 549 -6.55 -4.80 16.59
C VAL A 549 -6.96 -6.26 16.66
N SER A 550 -6.34 -7.09 15.85
CA SER A 550 -6.56 -8.54 15.78
C SER A 550 -5.27 -9.29 16.13
N ILE A 551 -5.36 -10.24 17.07
CA ILE A 551 -4.24 -11.06 17.54
C ILE A 551 -4.42 -12.48 17.01
N TYR A 552 -3.37 -12.99 16.37
CA TYR A 552 -3.33 -14.31 15.77
C TYR A 552 -2.33 -15.21 16.49
N ALA A 553 -2.69 -16.48 16.68
CA ALA A 553 -1.78 -17.55 17.08
C ALA A 553 -1.78 -18.62 15.99
N ASN A 554 -0.61 -18.97 15.44
CA ASN A 554 -0.50 -19.90 14.30
C ASN A 554 -1.45 -19.54 13.14
N GLY A 555 -1.58 -18.24 12.83
CA GLY A 555 -2.49 -17.73 11.80
C GLY A 555 -3.98 -17.83 12.11
N GLN A 556 -4.36 -18.28 13.31
CA GLN A 556 -5.75 -18.33 13.77
C GLN A 556 -6.09 -17.13 14.63
N LEU A 557 -7.21 -16.47 14.36
CA LEU A 557 -7.67 -15.32 15.13
C LEU A 557 -8.03 -15.74 16.57
N VAL A 558 -7.32 -15.19 17.55
CA VAL A 558 -7.52 -15.46 18.98
C VAL A 558 -8.31 -14.37 19.66
N ARG A 559 -8.10 -13.11 19.25
CA ARG A 559 -8.78 -11.95 19.83
C ARG A 559 -8.91 -10.82 18.83
N THR A 560 -10.03 -10.12 18.92
CA THR A 560 -10.30 -8.87 18.20
C THR A 560 -10.68 -7.80 19.21
N ILE A 561 -10.14 -6.60 19.03
CA ILE A 561 -10.38 -5.44 19.89
C ILE A 561 -10.73 -4.27 19.00
N SER A 562 -11.91 -3.67 19.21
CA SER A 562 -12.26 -2.42 18.54
C SER A 562 -11.52 -1.24 19.18
N VAL A 563 -10.96 -0.38 18.35
CA VAL A 563 -10.28 0.85 18.72
C VAL A 563 -11.20 2.03 18.42
N THR A 564 -11.34 2.95 19.37
CA THR A 564 -12.09 4.20 19.20
C THR A 564 -11.11 5.37 19.17
N SER A 565 -11.25 6.28 18.20
CA SER A 565 -10.31 7.40 17.98
C SER A 565 -10.18 8.37 19.17
N ASP A 566 -11.20 8.49 20.02
CA ASP A 566 -11.17 9.30 21.25
C ASP A 566 -10.22 8.76 22.34
N ALA A 567 -9.64 7.57 22.15
CA ALA A 567 -8.87 6.85 23.16
C ALA A 567 -7.34 6.92 22.97
N ARG A 568 -6.81 7.85 22.16
CA ARG A 568 -5.35 8.00 21.98
C ARG A 568 -4.66 8.27 23.33
N PRO A 569 -3.76 7.39 23.80
CA PRO A 569 -3.09 7.59 25.09
C PRO A 569 -2.16 8.80 25.10
N GLU A 570 -1.45 9.01 23.99
CA GLU A 570 -0.43 10.05 23.81
C GLU A 570 -0.21 10.35 22.31
N PRO A 571 0.43 11.49 21.95
CA PRO A 571 0.79 11.77 20.55
C PRO A 571 1.58 10.61 19.93
N GLY A 572 1.22 10.23 18.70
CA GLY A 572 1.87 9.11 18.01
C GLY A 572 1.38 7.72 18.38
N VAL A 573 0.54 7.57 19.42
CA VAL A 573 -0.04 6.30 19.83
C VAL A 573 -1.53 6.32 19.60
N ALA A 574 -1.99 5.56 18.61
CA ALA A 574 -3.42 5.42 18.30
C ALA A 574 -4.14 4.54 19.34
N PHE A 575 -3.45 3.52 19.86
CA PHE A 575 -4.03 2.55 20.79
C PHE A 575 -2.93 1.84 21.59
N SER A 576 -3.23 1.47 22.84
CA SER A 576 -2.35 0.64 23.67
C SER A 576 -3.20 -0.25 24.59
N VAL A 577 -2.81 -1.51 24.73
CA VAL A 577 -3.45 -2.46 25.64
C VAL A 577 -2.46 -3.50 26.14
N GLU A 578 -2.62 -3.89 27.40
CA GLU A 578 -1.96 -5.05 28.01
C GLU A 578 -3.00 -6.15 28.24
N LEU A 579 -2.69 -7.37 27.84
CA LEU A 579 -3.61 -8.50 27.83
C LEU A 579 -2.96 -9.72 28.49
N PRO A 580 -3.73 -10.59 29.16
CA PRO A 580 -3.22 -11.89 29.56
C PRO A 580 -2.89 -12.72 28.33
N MET A 581 -1.84 -13.56 28.43
CA MET A 581 -1.49 -14.50 27.38
C MET A 581 -2.66 -15.41 27.01
N PRO A 582 -2.88 -15.70 25.71
CA PRO A 582 -3.85 -16.69 25.31
C PRO A 582 -3.45 -18.07 25.80
N ARG A 583 -4.42 -18.89 26.18
CA ARG A 583 -4.15 -20.28 26.56
C ARG A 583 -3.85 -21.09 25.29
N LEU A 584 -2.63 -21.60 25.20
CA LEU A 584 -2.14 -22.45 24.13
C LEU A 584 -1.73 -23.81 24.71
N GLU A 585 -1.93 -24.89 23.94
CA GLU A 585 -1.63 -26.27 24.37
C GLU A 585 -0.26 -26.75 23.83
N HIS A 586 0.34 -26.00 22.89
CA HIS A 586 1.59 -26.31 22.21
C HIS A 586 2.21 -25.03 21.64
N ASP A 587 3.43 -25.11 21.11
CA ASP A 587 4.16 -23.97 20.56
C ASP A 587 3.39 -23.25 19.45
N ALA A 588 3.62 -21.95 19.36
CA ALA A 588 2.97 -21.11 18.36
C ALA A 588 3.83 -19.90 17.99
N HIS A 589 3.46 -19.21 16.91
CA HIS A 589 3.82 -17.81 16.75
C HIS A 589 2.63 -16.91 17.05
N ILE A 590 2.89 -15.73 17.61
CA ILE A 590 1.91 -14.67 17.84
C ILE A 590 2.19 -13.47 16.92
N VAL A 591 1.13 -12.97 16.30
CA VAL A 591 1.15 -11.79 15.44
C VAL A 591 -0.01 -10.87 15.84
N ALA A 592 0.26 -9.57 15.95
CA ALA A 592 -0.76 -8.54 16.07
C ALA A 592 -0.88 -7.76 14.75
N ILE A 593 -2.11 -7.55 14.31
CA ILE A 593 -2.46 -6.76 13.13
C ILE A 593 -3.39 -5.64 13.58
N ALA A 594 -3.09 -4.40 13.20
CA ALA A 594 -4.00 -3.28 13.36
C ALA A 594 -4.51 -2.83 12.00
N THR A 595 -5.79 -2.47 11.90
CA THR A 595 -6.41 -1.94 10.69
C THR A 595 -7.09 -0.60 10.98
N GLY A 596 -7.35 0.16 9.92
CA GLY A 596 -8.02 1.46 9.98
C GLY A 596 -8.57 1.89 8.63
N PRO A 597 -9.40 2.94 8.58
CA PRO A 597 -9.88 3.52 7.34
C PRO A 597 -8.71 4.09 6.52
N GLY A 598 -8.73 3.90 5.20
CA GLY A 598 -7.71 4.47 4.34
C GLY A 598 -7.84 5.97 4.15
N ILE A 599 -6.73 6.62 3.78
CA ILE A 599 -6.68 8.05 3.52
C ILE A 599 -7.16 8.32 2.08
N THR A 600 -8.15 9.19 1.92
CA THR A 600 -8.68 9.59 0.60
C THR A 600 -8.13 10.93 0.12
N ALA A 601 -7.60 11.73 1.03
CA ALA A 601 -7.02 13.02 0.71
C ALA A 601 -5.68 12.86 -0.04
N PRO A 602 -5.36 13.75 -0.99
CA PRO A 602 -4.24 13.57 -1.91
C PRO A 602 -2.88 13.65 -1.24
N TYR A 603 -2.80 14.16 -0.01
CA TYR A 603 -1.54 14.26 0.74
C TYR A 603 -1.02 12.91 1.22
N TRP A 604 -1.79 11.82 1.16
CA TRP A 604 -1.32 10.45 1.46
C TRP A 604 -2.32 9.39 0.95
N ARG A 605 -2.94 9.59 -0.21
CA ARG A 605 -4.06 8.75 -0.66
C ARG A 605 -3.66 7.27 -0.76
N THR A 606 -4.46 6.37 -0.19
CA THR A 606 -4.26 4.92 -0.33
C THR A 606 -4.60 4.46 -1.74
N ALA A 607 -3.73 3.66 -2.34
CA ALA A 607 -3.89 3.17 -3.70
C ALA A 607 -5.07 2.18 -3.84
N LYS A 608 -5.64 2.15 -5.04
CA LYS A 608 -6.62 1.14 -5.45
C LYS A 608 -5.91 -0.19 -5.75
N PRO A 609 -6.65 -1.33 -5.74
CA PRO A 609 -6.07 -2.61 -6.11
C PRO A 609 -5.54 -2.63 -7.53
N TYR A 610 -4.31 -3.14 -7.71
CA TYR A 610 -3.64 -3.20 -9.02
C TYR A 610 -4.35 -4.18 -9.99
N GLN A 611 -4.78 -5.33 -9.48
CA GLN A 611 -5.54 -6.35 -10.21
C GLN A 611 -6.87 -6.62 -9.51
N ALA A 612 -7.80 -5.67 -9.62
CA ALA A 612 -9.09 -5.73 -8.95
C ALA A 612 -9.92 -6.96 -9.39
N VAL A 613 -10.45 -7.70 -8.42
CA VAL A 613 -11.40 -8.81 -8.64
C VAL A 613 -12.86 -8.43 -8.31
N SER A 614 -13.07 -7.18 -7.94
CA SER A 614 -14.35 -6.59 -7.54
C SER A 614 -14.36 -5.11 -7.91
N THR A 615 -15.52 -4.59 -8.30
CA THR A 615 -15.74 -3.15 -8.52
C THR A 615 -15.96 -2.39 -7.21
N HIS A 616 -16.26 -3.11 -6.12
CA HIS A 616 -16.31 -2.55 -4.77
C HIS A 616 -14.90 -2.50 -4.17
N TRP A 617 -14.50 -1.33 -3.72
CA TRP A 617 -13.24 -1.11 -3.03
C TRP A 617 -13.47 -0.14 -1.86
N GLU A 618 -12.95 -0.53 -0.70
CA GLU A 618 -12.87 0.34 0.46
C GLU A 618 -11.39 0.58 0.77
N PRO A 619 -10.94 1.84 0.85
CA PRO A 619 -9.57 2.16 1.21
C PRO A 619 -9.30 1.76 2.67
N GLY A 620 -8.11 1.23 2.94
CA GLY A 620 -7.71 0.79 4.28
C GLY A 620 -6.23 1.02 4.52
N VAL A 621 -5.88 1.21 5.80
CA VAL A 621 -4.51 1.15 6.31
C VAL A 621 -4.35 -0.06 7.22
N PHE A 622 -3.13 -0.57 7.35
CA PHE A 622 -2.84 -1.61 8.33
C PHE A 622 -1.37 -1.63 8.76
N GLY A 623 -1.11 -2.31 9.86
CA GLY A 623 0.24 -2.61 10.34
C GLY A 623 0.31 -4.03 10.89
N VAL A 624 1.49 -4.65 10.78
CA VAL A 624 1.73 -6.03 11.23
C VAL A 624 2.98 -6.05 12.10
N SER A 625 2.88 -6.65 13.28
CA SER A 625 3.95 -6.61 14.30
C SER A 625 5.23 -7.39 13.97
N GLY A 626 5.21 -8.25 12.94
CA GLY A 626 6.10 -9.40 12.88
C GLY A 626 5.67 -10.49 13.87
N ALA A 627 6.37 -11.62 13.87
CA ALA A 627 6.01 -12.80 14.67
C ALA A 627 6.91 -12.95 15.91
N ILE A 628 6.31 -13.13 17.08
CA ILE A 628 7.01 -13.62 18.29
C ILE A 628 6.78 -15.12 18.39
N TRP A 629 7.83 -15.89 18.61
CA TRP A 629 7.77 -17.35 18.72
C TRP A 629 7.60 -17.77 20.19
N LEU A 630 6.63 -18.64 20.46
CA LEU A 630 6.32 -19.14 21.80
C LEU A 630 6.79 -20.58 21.93
N ASP A 631 7.67 -20.82 22.90
CA ASP A 631 8.05 -22.13 23.42
C ASP A 631 7.10 -22.45 24.60
N ILE A 632 6.00 -23.12 24.31
CA ILE A 632 4.93 -23.42 25.28
C ILE A 632 5.24 -24.69 26.07
N ASP A 633 5.93 -25.65 25.46
CA ASP A 633 6.30 -26.90 26.13
C ASP A 633 7.62 -26.82 26.92
N GLY A 634 8.39 -25.73 26.75
CA GLY A 634 9.59 -25.42 27.52
C GLY A 634 10.81 -26.22 27.08
N ASP A 635 10.83 -26.72 25.84
CA ASP A 635 11.94 -27.50 25.28
C ASP A 635 13.11 -26.64 24.76
N GLY A 636 12.94 -25.31 24.76
CA GLY A 636 13.93 -24.34 24.29
C GLY A 636 13.86 -24.07 22.79
N THR A 637 12.87 -24.62 22.08
CA THR A 637 12.58 -24.36 20.68
C THR A 637 11.13 -23.92 20.51
N ALA A 638 10.81 -23.29 19.38
CA ALA A 638 9.42 -22.97 19.03
C ALA A 638 9.05 -23.74 17.77
N GLN A 639 8.43 -24.90 17.96
CA GLN A 639 8.02 -25.81 16.91
C GLN A 639 6.86 -25.23 16.08
N SER A 640 6.83 -25.56 14.79
CA SER A 640 5.75 -25.14 13.90
C SER A 640 4.57 -26.11 13.94
N ALA A 641 3.40 -25.66 13.49
CA ALA A 641 2.23 -26.52 13.34
C ALA A 641 2.52 -27.76 12.46
N LYS A 642 3.33 -27.60 11.40
CA LYS A 642 3.77 -28.73 10.58
C LYS A 642 4.68 -29.69 11.34
N ALA A 643 5.61 -29.20 12.16
CA ALA A 643 6.47 -30.05 12.97
C ALA A 643 5.65 -30.94 13.94
N TYR A 644 4.63 -30.38 14.59
CA TYR A 644 3.70 -31.18 15.41
C TYR A 644 2.89 -32.18 14.59
N ALA A 645 2.44 -31.81 13.38
CA ALA A 645 1.75 -32.75 12.49
C ALA A 645 2.65 -33.94 12.09
N ASP A 646 3.93 -33.68 11.79
CA ASP A 646 4.91 -34.71 11.48
C ASP A 646 5.16 -35.63 12.71
N LEU A 647 5.24 -35.07 13.92
CA LEU A 647 5.33 -35.85 15.17
C LEU A 647 4.08 -36.70 15.44
N ILE A 648 2.88 -36.17 15.17
CA ILE A 648 1.62 -36.91 15.26
C ILE A 648 1.64 -38.10 14.30
N TRP A 649 2.06 -37.85 13.06
CA TRP A 649 2.11 -38.87 12.01
C TRP A 649 3.11 -39.99 12.34
N GLU A 650 4.30 -39.63 12.82
CA GLU A 650 5.31 -40.59 13.28
C GLU A 650 4.79 -41.44 14.45
N LYS A 651 4.20 -40.81 15.47
CA LYS A 651 3.61 -41.52 16.63
C LYS A 651 2.43 -42.42 16.25
N ALA A 652 1.73 -42.09 15.17
CA ALA A 652 0.64 -42.88 14.62
C ALA A 652 1.11 -44.06 13.74
N ASP A 653 2.42 -44.21 13.50
CA ASP A 653 2.99 -45.24 12.61
C ASP A 653 2.33 -45.26 11.22
N GLY A 654 2.00 -44.07 10.70
CA GLY A 654 1.31 -43.89 9.42
C GLY A 654 -0.19 -44.27 9.41
N ASP A 655 -0.79 -44.63 10.55
CA ASP A 655 -2.24 -44.85 10.64
C ASP A 655 -2.99 -43.51 10.67
N TRP A 656 -3.62 -43.17 9.54
CA TRP A 656 -4.39 -41.94 9.40
C TRP A 656 -5.54 -41.81 10.41
N ARG A 657 -6.12 -42.90 10.92
CA ARG A 657 -7.18 -42.83 11.95
C ARG A 657 -6.60 -42.42 13.29
N ALA A 658 -5.46 -43.01 13.66
CA ALA A 658 -4.74 -42.66 14.87
C ALA A 658 -4.23 -41.20 14.80
N ALA A 659 -3.73 -40.78 13.64
CA ALA A 659 -3.30 -39.39 13.41
C ALA A 659 -4.46 -38.38 13.56
N ILE A 660 -5.63 -38.65 12.97
CA ILE A 660 -6.83 -37.80 13.14
C ILE A 660 -7.24 -37.71 14.62
N LEU A 661 -7.16 -38.82 15.36
CA LEU A 661 -7.51 -38.83 16.78
C LEU A 661 -6.50 -38.01 17.61
N ALA A 662 -5.20 -38.20 17.38
CA ALA A 662 -4.13 -37.51 18.09
C ALA A 662 -4.08 -36.00 17.79
N ALA A 663 -4.49 -35.58 16.59
CA ALA A 663 -4.64 -34.17 16.23
C ALA A 663 -5.71 -33.44 17.07
N GLY A 664 -6.55 -34.16 17.81
CA GLY A 664 -7.58 -33.60 18.69
C GLY A 664 -7.06 -32.69 19.80
N ASP A 665 -5.80 -32.86 20.20
CA ASP A 665 -5.12 -32.07 21.23
C ASP A 665 -4.42 -30.82 20.68
N TYR A 666 -4.54 -30.56 19.36
CA TYR A 666 -3.85 -29.49 18.66
C TYR A 666 -4.80 -28.52 17.95
N ASP A 667 -4.23 -27.41 17.51
CA ASP A 667 -4.94 -26.34 16.82
C ASP A 667 -5.33 -26.68 15.36
N ARG A 668 -6.10 -25.78 14.74
CA ARG A 668 -6.59 -25.96 13.37
C ARG A 668 -5.45 -26.02 12.34
N ALA A 669 -4.37 -25.26 12.55
CA ALA A 669 -3.21 -25.24 11.66
C ALA A 669 -2.52 -26.60 11.63
N THR A 670 -2.25 -27.19 12.79
CA THR A 670 -1.65 -28.52 12.93
C THR A 670 -2.53 -29.57 12.27
N ALA A 671 -3.85 -29.51 12.51
CA ALA A 671 -4.80 -30.42 11.87
C ALA A 671 -4.83 -30.30 10.33
N ALA A 672 -4.61 -29.11 9.75
CA ALA A 672 -4.52 -28.94 8.31
C ALA A 672 -3.28 -29.64 7.73
N PHE A 673 -2.15 -29.64 8.45
CA PHE A 673 -0.96 -30.40 8.06
C PHE A 673 -1.13 -31.91 8.26
N VAL A 674 -1.87 -32.35 9.29
CA VAL A 674 -2.27 -33.77 9.40
C VAL A 674 -3.14 -34.17 8.19
N ALA A 675 -4.04 -33.30 7.72
CA ALA A 675 -4.81 -33.54 6.51
C ALA A 675 -3.94 -33.64 5.25
N GLU A 676 -2.90 -32.80 5.13
CA GLU A 676 -1.88 -32.90 4.07
C GLU A 676 -1.21 -34.28 4.08
N LEU A 677 -0.70 -34.73 5.23
CA LEU A 677 -0.04 -36.02 5.37
C LEU A 677 -0.99 -37.20 5.06
N VAL A 678 -2.25 -37.13 5.53
CA VAL A 678 -3.27 -38.14 5.20
C VAL A 678 -3.50 -38.21 3.69
N HIS A 679 -3.63 -37.07 3.02
CA HIS A 679 -3.84 -37.04 1.58
C HIS A 679 -2.63 -37.57 0.82
N GLU A 680 -1.40 -37.16 1.17
CA GLU A 680 -0.17 -37.64 0.53
C GLU A 680 -0.01 -39.17 0.62
N HIS A 681 -0.35 -39.76 1.76
CA HIS A 681 -0.15 -41.20 1.99
C HIS A 681 -1.31 -42.08 1.49
N THR A 682 -2.54 -41.54 1.46
CA THR A 682 -3.72 -42.29 0.98
C THR A 682 -4.02 -42.05 -0.50
N GLY A 683 -3.51 -40.96 -1.08
CA GLY A 683 -3.80 -40.53 -2.44
C GLY A 683 -5.24 -40.06 -2.66
N VAL A 684 -6.02 -39.84 -1.60
CA VAL A 684 -7.41 -39.39 -1.66
C VAL A 684 -7.65 -38.18 -0.75
N LEU A 685 -8.31 -37.15 -1.29
CA LEU A 685 -8.64 -35.94 -0.52
C LEU A 685 -9.67 -36.18 0.59
N THR A 686 -10.64 -37.06 0.34
CA THR A 686 -11.64 -37.49 1.31
C THR A 686 -12.27 -38.81 0.85
N ASN A 687 -12.71 -39.65 1.77
CA ASN A 687 -13.52 -40.84 1.52
C ASN A 687 -14.51 -41.07 2.67
N ALA A 688 -15.44 -42.03 2.52
CA ALA A 688 -16.48 -42.28 3.52
C ALA A 688 -15.93 -42.68 4.91
N GLU A 689 -14.78 -43.37 4.97
CA GLU A 689 -14.15 -43.75 6.23
C GLU A 689 -13.51 -42.54 6.93
N GLN A 690 -12.87 -41.66 6.17
CA GLN A 690 -12.31 -40.40 6.66
C GLN A 690 -13.42 -39.46 7.14
N GLU A 691 -14.53 -39.35 6.40
CA GLU A 691 -15.71 -38.57 6.82
C GLU A 691 -16.31 -39.09 8.13
N ALA A 692 -16.40 -40.42 8.28
CA ALA A 692 -16.85 -41.03 9.52
C ALA A 692 -15.93 -40.69 10.70
N ALA A 693 -14.61 -40.77 10.52
CA ALA A 693 -13.63 -40.41 11.55
C ALA A 693 -13.74 -38.91 11.93
N LEU A 694 -13.79 -38.03 10.93
CA LEU A 694 -13.91 -36.58 11.12
C LEU A 694 -15.24 -36.17 11.78
N SER A 695 -16.32 -36.92 11.57
CA SER A 695 -17.61 -36.65 12.21
C SER A 695 -17.55 -36.70 13.74
N THR A 696 -16.62 -37.48 14.28
CA THR A 696 -16.38 -37.63 15.74
C THR A 696 -15.20 -36.83 16.26
N ALA A 697 -14.42 -36.18 15.39
CA ALA A 697 -13.23 -35.42 15.77
C ALA A 697 -13.55 -34.09 16.48
N SER A 698 -12.53 -33.38 16.98
CA SER A 698 -12.71 -32.04 17.53
C SER A 698 -13.11 -31.02 16.42
N PRO A 699 -13.68 -29.85 16.79
CA PRO A 699 -13.92 -28.77 15.82
C PRO A 699 -12.64 -28.33 15.08
N SER A 700 -11.52 -28.17 15.79
CA SER A 700 -10.23 -27.77 15.19
C SER A 700 -9.78 -28.74 14.10
N VAL A 701 -9.90 -30.05 14.38
CA VAL A 701 -9.55 -31.11 13.41
C VAL A 701 -10.44 -31.04 12.18
N ARG A 702 -11.77 -30.96 12.35
CA ARG A 702 -12.69 -30.85 11.21
C ARG A 702 -12.40 -29.61 10.37
N GLU A 703 -12.19 -28.47 10.99
CA GLU A 703 -11.92 -27.21 10.29
C GLU A 703 -10.58 -27.21 9.56
N GLY A 704 -9.55 -27.85 10.13
CA GLY A 704 -8.25 -28.03 9.49
C GLY A 704 -8.35 -28.88 8.21
N PHE A 705 -9.02 -30.03 8.29
CA PHE A 705 -9.27 -30.90 7.13
C PHE A 705 -10.13 -30.21 6.06
N ILE A 706 -11.15 -29.44 6.46
CA ILE A 706 -11.97 -28.67 5.51
C ILE A 706 -11.13 -27.60 4.80
N ALA A 707 -10.27 -26.90 5.54
CA ALA A 707 -9.39 -25.87 4.96
C ALA A 707 -8.42 -26.48 3.93
N TYR A 708 -7.74 -27.56 4.31
CA TYR A 708 -6.83 -28.29 3.41
C TYR A 708 -7.54 -28.76 2.14
N ARG A 709 -8.71 -29.39 2.28
CA ARG A 709 -9.49 -29.90 1.14
C ARG A 709 -9.89 -28.77 0.20
N ARG A 710 -10.38 -27.64 0.72
CA ARG A 710 -10.74 -26.46 -0.10
C ARG A 710 -9.55 -25.95 -0.90
N GLY A 711 -8.39 -25.82 -0.26
CA GLY A 711 -7.15 -25.40 -0.93
C GLY A 711 -6.74 -26.36 -2.03
N ALA A 712 -6.75 -27.67 -1.76
CA ALA A 712 -6.40 -28.69 -2.75
C ALA A 712 -7.42 -28.76 -3.91
N GLU A 713 -8.71 -28.62 -3.64
CA GLU A 713 -9.75 -28.54 -4.68
C GLU A 713 -9.58 -27.29 -5.56
N ALA A 714 -9.19 -26.16 -4.98
CA ALA A 714 -8.89 -24.93 -5.72
C ALA A 714 -7.68 -25.13 -6.66
N VAL A 715 -6.64 -25.81 -6.19
CA VAL A 715 -5.48 -26.19 -7.00
C VAL A 715 -5.88 -27.07 -8.18
N ILE A 716 -6.58 -28.18 -7.92
CA ILE A 716 -6.99 -29.12 -8.96
C ILE A 716 -7.85 -28.41 -10.02
N ARG A 717 -8.78 -27.58 -9.58
CA ARG A 717 -9.66 -26.82 -10.49
C ARG A 717 -8.86 -25.87 -11.37
N ALA A 718 -7.98 -25.06 -10.80
CA ALA A 718 -7.17 -24.10 -11.55
C ALA A 718 -6.21 -24.79 -12.53
N GLN A 719 -5.70 -25.98 -12.21
CA GLN A 719 -4.87 -26.77 -13.12
C GLN A 719 -5.66 -27.41 -14.27
N ILE A 720 -6.94 -27.74 -14.07
CA ILE A 720 -7.83 -28.24 -15.12
C ILE A 720 -8.20 -27.11 -16.08
N GLU A 721 -8.64 -25.96 -15.56
CA GLU A 721 -9.08 -24.80 -16.34
C GLU A 721 -8.02 -24.27 -17.31
N GLN A 722 -6.74 -24.52 -17.03
CA GLN A 722 -5.63 -24.08 -17.88
C GLN A 722 -5.26 -25.09 -18.99
N ARG A 723 -5.72 -26.35 -18.88
CA ARG A 723 -5.50 -27.39 -19.90
C ARG A 723 -6.59 -27.39 -20.96
N GLU A 724 -7.76 -26.83 -20.64
CA GLU A 724 -8.88 -26.57 -21.55
C GLU A 724 -8.65 -25.25 -22.31
#